data_AF-A0AA39XVW1-F1
#
_entry.id   AF-A0AA39XVW1-F1
#
_cell.length_a   1.000
_cell.length_b   1.000
_cell.length_c   1.000
_cell.angle_alpha   90.00
_cell.angle_beta   90.00
_cell.angle_gamma   90.00
#
_symmetry.space_group_name_H-M   'P 1'
#
loop_
_entity.id
_entity.type
_entity.pdbx_description
1 polymer ?
#
loop_
_entity_poly.entity_id
_entity_poly.type
_entity_poly.pdbx_seq_one_letter_code
_entity_poly.pdbx_strand_id
1 'polypeptide(L)'
;MPQTRSIRIGGCSGSSADRRDAMRLFAANHQNDPVDVIIGDWMSEANMTTKGSIRTADSGNAYEASFLEALEPALLDIAKHKIKVAANAGAADTEKLCQVVMKLVKSKGLDLNVAWISGDEVLPAVQKAMDAGHSQFENIYTGEVLRDWKFKPIYAQAYLGGLGIATAFAEGADIVICGRVADASPIIGSACWWHNWKRTDLDQLANAFVAGHLIECSNYVCGGNYTGFKSLEDKGWDDIGYPIAEISSEGGVVITKSQGSGGEVSINTCSSQLLYEIQGPWYFNSDVTAILDSVWFEQLSTDRVAVHGVKSAPPPPTTKVGLTAHGGYQAEFHWFMVGLDIAAKARMMERQIRKLLGPARIQRLSKLTFTLHGTAPENPTSQAAATVDMRVLAQAPVAEALAPKHFARPCIDPIMQGYPGATPHLDLRMAFPRPIHEYYVTLLPQADIRHRVHLPWRGGEVLDIPPPPQTRVWDKIQPSQPTTTTIGGAVDPATAFGKTVRGPLGWLVHARSGDKGSDCNVGFWVRHQDEWDWLRGLLSVAKMEKLLADEFKGKPIGRFELPNMRAVHFLLHEHLDRGFLKNFVTVPDDPRYPDIPSTNSTMSLSNKLSITDVDLKDKRVLIRVDFNVPLDSEKKITNNQRIVGALPTIKYAIDNGAKAVVLMSHLGRPDGKRNEKYSLKPVVGELEKLLGKSVVFTSDCVGPEAEEAVNKATGGQIVLLENLRFHAEEEGSSKDADGKKVKADPAAVEEFRKGLTKLGDVYINDAFGTAHRAHSSMVGCQLPQKAAGFLMKKELEYFAKALENPQRPFVAILGGAKVSDKIQLIDNLLDKVNTIVVCGGMAFTFKKTIENMKIGNSLFDEAGAKTVPALVEKAKKNNVKLVLPTDFITADKFDKDANTGYATDAEGIPDGWMGLDCGEQSVKLYSEAIDEAKTILWNGPAGVFEFEKFASGTKATLDKAVAAAQSGKIVIIGGGDTATVAAKYGVEDKLSHVSTGGGASLELLEGKALPGVVALSSK
;
A
#
# COMPACT_ATOMS: atom_id res chain seq x y z
N MET A 1 2.62 26.14 -46.22
CA MET A 1 2.78 24.99 -47.14
C MET A 1 2.48 23.74 -46.33
N PRO A 2 1.80 22.72 -46.87
CA PRO A 2 1.67 21.44 -46.17
C PRO A 2 3.06 20.94 -45.79
N GLN A 3 3.24 20.53 -44.53
CA GLN A 3 4.51 20.00 -44.05
C GLN A 3 4.78 18.70 -44.83
N THR A 4 5.79 18.71 -45.70
CA THR A 4 6.13 17.56 -46.55
C THR A 4 6.79 16.41 -45.79
N ARG A 5 7.00 16.56 -44.48
CA ARG A 5 7.59 15.52 -43.63
C ARG A 5 6.51 14.75 -42.89
N SER A 6 6.79 13.48 -42.63
CA SER A 6 5.95 12.65 -41.77
C SER A 6 5.79 13.28 -40.37
N ILE A 7 4.59 13.12 -39.80
CA ILE A 7 4.36 13.36 -38.38
C ILE A 7 4.95 12.21 -37.58
N ARG A 8 5.59 12.51 -36.44
CA ARG A 8 6.10 11.53 -35.47
C ARG A 8 5.20 11.52 -34.23
N ILE A 9 4.50 10.43 -34.00
CA ILE A 9 3.53 10.28 -32.90
C ILE A 9 4.02 9.21 -31.93
N GLY A 10 4.32 9.60 -30.68
CA GLY A 10 4.78 8.69 -29.63
C GLY A 10 3.63 8.14 -28.78
N GLY A 11 3.53 6.81 -28.65
CA GLY A 11 2.56 6.14 -27.78
C GLY A 11 3.12 5.95 -26.38
N CYS A 12 2.56 6.66 -25.39
CA CYS A 12 3.17 6.78 -24.06
C CYS A 12 2.47 5.99 -22.94
N SER A 13 1.27 5.46 -23.20
CA SER A 13 0.52 4.65 -22.23
C SER A 13 -0.56 3.87 -22.95
N GLY A 14 -0.73 2.60 -22.57
CA GLY A 14 -1.89 1.77 -22.91
C GLY A 14 -2.72 1.34 -21.70
N SER A 15 -2.39 1.83 -20.49
CA SER A 15 -3.05 1.44 -19.25
C SER A 15 -2.81 2.45 -18.13
N SER A 16 -3.80 2.58 -17.23
CA SER A 16 -3.62 3.30 -15.96
C SER A 16 -2.53 2.78 -15.03
N ALA A 17 -2.06 1.55 -15.25
CA ALA A 17 -0.96 0.93 -14.51
C ALA A 17 0.38 0.93 -15.27
N ASP A 18 0.43 1.53 -16.46
CA ASP A 18 1.66 1.60 -17.26
C ASP A 18 2.74 2.46 -16.59
N ARG A 19 3.96 2.37 -17.10
CA ARG A 19 5.09 3.19 -16.65
C ARG A 19 4.81 4.67 -16.94
N ARG A 20 5.10 5.52 -15.95
CA ARG A 20 4.67 6.94 -15.95
C ARG A 20 5.66 7.88 -16.61
N ASP A 21 6.84 7.41 -17.01
CA ASP A 21 7.94 8.25 -17.45
C ASP A 21 7.99 8.46 -18.97
N ALA A 22 7.17 7.74 -19.75
CA ALA A 22 7.14 7.80 -21.21
C ALA A 22 7.00 9.23 -21.77
N MET A 23 6.03 10.02 -21.28
CA MET A 23 5.83 11.40 -21.72
C MET A 23 7.08 12.25 -21.48
N ARG A 24 7.70 12.09 -20.31
CA ARG A 24 8.94 12.80 -19.94
C ARG A 24 10.10 12.35 -20.83
N LEU A 25 10.24 11.06 -21.11
CA LEU A 25 11.31 10.52 -21.95
C LEU A 25 11.21 11.04 -23.39
N PHE A 26 10.02 11.03 -23.97
CA PHE A 26 9.77 11.62 -25.29
C PHE A 26 10.09 13.12 -25.31
N ALA A 27 9.57 13.88 -24.33
CA ALA A 27 9.74 15.33 -24.31
C ALA A 27 11.19 15.75 -24.05
N ALA A 28 11.88 15.10 -23.10
CA ALA A 28 13.26 15.42 -22.75
C ALA A 28 14.27 15.00 -23.83
N ASN A 29 14.00 13.92 -24.58
CA ASN A 29 14.89 13.44 -25.65
C ASN A 29 14.60 14.11 -27.02
N HIS A 30 13.71 15.10 -27.07
CA HIS A 30 13.26 15.72 -28.33
C HIS A 30 14.39 16.23 -29.23
N GLN A 31 15.54 16.63 -28.65
CA GLN A 31 16.70 17.08 -29.45
C GLN A 31 17.34 15.97 -30.27
N ASN A 32 17.33 14.73 -29.78
CA ASN A 32 17.95 13.59 -30.45
C ASN A 32 16.90 12.76 -31.22
N ASP A 33 15.71 12.62 -30.65
CA ASP A 33 14.61 11.83 -31.21
C ASP A 33 13.29 12.63 -31.10
N PRO A 34 13.07 13.59 -32.01
CA PRO A 34 11.92 14.49 -31.92
C PRO A 34 10.61 13.74 -32.11
N VAL A 35 9.62 14.07 -31.29
CA VAL A 35 8.21 13.71 -31.50
C VAL A 35 7.37 14.97 -31.64
N ASP A 36 6.38 14.93 -32.53
CA ASP A 36 5.46 16.06 -32.78
C ASP A 36 4.27 16.01 -31.84
N VAL A 37 3.79 14.79 -31.58
CA VAL A 37 2.62 14.52 -30.74
C VAL A 37 2.92 13.34 -29.83
N ILE A 38 2.55 13.47 -28.56
CA ILE A 38 2.51 12.37 -27.61
C ILE A 38 1.04 11.99 -27.38
N ILE A 39 0.71 10.72 -27.54
CA ILE A 39 -0.62 10.18 -27.27
C ILE A 39 -0.57 9.15 -26.15
N GLY A 40 -1.70 8.93 -25.48
CA GLY A 40 -1.83 7.80 -24.56
C GLY A 40 -3.27 7.44 -24.26
N ASP A 41 -3.48 6.17 -23.98
CA ASP A 41 -4.73 5.59 -23.54
C ASP A 41 -4.64 5.16 -22.07
N TRP A 42 -5.61 5.59 -21.28
CA TRP A 42 -5.78 5.23 -19.87
C TRP A 42 -7.09 4.46 -19.64
N MET A 43 -7.85 4.17 -20.69
CA MET A 43 -9.26 3.79 -20.60
C MET A 43 -9.53 2.39 -21.15
N SER A 44 -9.47 1.39 -20.28
CA SER A 44 -10.04 0.06 -20.56
C SER A 44 -11.53 -0.02 -20.20
N GLU A 45 -12.23 -1.07 -20.64
CA GLU A 45 -13.59 -1.36 -20.20
C GLU A 45 -13.70 -1.51 -18.66
N ALA A 46 -12.62 -1.96 -17.99
CA ALA A 46 -12.54 -2.01 -16.53
C ALA A 46 -12.46 -0.62 -15.90
N ASN A 47 -11.73 0.32 -16.52
CA ASN A 47 -11.68 1.71 -16.10
C ASN A 47 -13.03 2.40 -16.32
N MET A 48 -13.66 2.18 -17.50
CA MET A 48 -14.99 2.72 -17.82
C MET A 48 -16.03 2.33 -16.76
N THR A 49 -16.10 1.05 -16.40
CA THR A 49 -17.06 0.56 -15.40
C THR A 49 -16.79 1.12 -14.01
N THR A 50 -15.53 1.10 -13.58
CA THR A 50 -15.14 1.60 -12.25
C THR A 50 -15.36 3.10 -12.12
N LYS A 51 -14.91 3.89 -13.10
CA LYS A 51 -15.03 5.36 -13.09
C LYS A 51 -16.46 5.83 -13.32
N GLY A 52 -17.22 5.15 -14.19
CA GLY A 52 -18.65 5.38 -14.34
C GLY A 52 -19.39 5.17 -13.02
N SER A 53 -19.07 4.11 -12.27
CA SER A 53 -19.64 3.88 -10.94
C SER A 53 -19.26 4.96 -9.93
N ILE A 54 -18.01 5.44 -9.92
CA ILE A 54 -17.57 6.55 -9.04
C ILE A 54 -18.31 7.84 -9.39
N ARG A 55 -18.48 8.12 -10.69
CA ARG A 55 -19.21 9.29 -11.18
C ARG A 55 -20.67 9.27 -10.72
N THR A 56 -21.35 8.12 -10.83
CA THR A 56 -22.75 8.00 -10.38
C THR A 56 -22.88 8.07 -8.85
N ALA A 57 -21.88 7.60 -8.10
CA ALA A 57 -21.90 7.60 -6.64
C ALA A 57 -21.37 8.89 -5.98
N ASP A 58 -20.81 9.82 -6.77
CA ASP A 58 -20.10 11.02 -6.31
C ASP A 58 -19.05 10.75 -5.21
N SER A 59 -18.34 9.63 -5.35
CA SER A 59 -17.52 9.06 -4.26
C SER A 59 -16.01 9.22 -4.47
N GLY A 60 -15.56 10.14 -5.34
CA GLY A 60 -14.15 10.37 -5.63
C GLY A 60 -13.86 11.04 -6.97
N ASN A 61 -12.63 10.93 -7.46
CA ASN A 61 -12.25 11.40 -8.79
C ASN A 61 -12.62 10.36 -9.86
N ALA A 62 -13.51 10.73 -10.77
CA ALA A 62 -13.95 9.89 -11.87
C ALA A 62 -13.13 10.07 -13.16
N TYR A 63 -11.98 10.74 -13.09
CA TYR A 63 -10.93 10.81 -14.13
C TYR A 63 -9.71 9.93 -13.76
N GLU A 64 -8.76 9.77 -14.69
CA GLU A 64 -7.54 9.00 -14.44
C GLU A 64 -6.39 9.86 -13.90
N ALA A 65 -6.09 9.70 -12.61
CA ALA A 65 -5.07 10.50 -11.92
C ALA A 65 -3.64 10.17 -12.38
N SER A 66 -3.38 8.92 -12.81
CA SER A 66 -2.07 8.49 -13.31
C SER A 66 -1.61 9.27 -14.54
N PHE A 67 -2.54 9.82 -15.32
CA PHE A 67 -2.21 10.73 -16.42
C PHE A 67 -1.51 12.00 -15.93
N LEU A 68 -1.92 12.55 -14.78
CA LEU A 68 -1.27 13.73 -14.19
C LEU A 68 0.16 13.41 -13.75
N GLU A 69 0.38 12.21 -13.21
CA GLU A 69 1.70 11.72 -12.80
C GLU A 69 2.65 11.58 -13.99
N ALA A 70 2.13 11.23 -15.18
CA ALA A 70 2.89 11.18 -16.42
C ALA A 70 3.11 12.56 -17.06
N LEU A 71 2.08 13.42 -17.05
CA LEU A 71 2.10 14.73 -17.68
C LEU A 71 2.99 15.71 -16.92
N GLU A 72 2.85 15.79 -15.60
CA GLU A 72 3.52 16.79 -14.77
C GLU A 72 5.04 16.91 -15.03
N PRO A 73 5.83 15.81 -15.01
CA PRO A 73 7.27 15.90 -15.24
C PRO A 73 7.65 16.27 -16.67
N ALA A 74 6.74 16.11 -17.64
CA ALA A 74 6.99 16.39 -19.06
C ALA A 74 6.62 17.83 -19.47
N LEU A 75 5.80 18.54 -18.69
CA LEU A 75 5.20 19.83 -19.08
C LEU A 75 6.19 20.91 -19.52
N LEU A 76 7.33 21.03 -18.83
CA LEU A 76 8.35 22.04 -19.17
C LEU A 76 8.93 21.79 -20.57
N ASP A 77 9.30 20.54 -20.87
CA ASP A 77 9.87 20.16 -22.15
C ASP A 77 8.81 20.16 -23.26
N ILE A 78 7.58 19.75 -22.95
CA ILE A 78 6.42 19.87 -23.85
C ILE A 78 6.23 21.32 -24.30
N ALA A 79 6.24 22.28 -23.36
CA ALA A 79 6.09 23.69 -23.68
C ALA A 79 7.29 24.24 -24.46
N LYS A 80 8.51 23.88 -24.05
CA LYS A 80 9.77 24.30 -24.69
C LYS A 80 9.84 23.84 -26.15
N HIS A 81 9.40 22.62 -26.44
CA HIS A 81 9.50 21.98 -27.75
C HIS A 81 8.19 22.06 -28.56
N LYS A 82 7.13 22.66 -27.99
CA LYS A 82 5.79 22.78 -28.62
C LYS A 82 5.20 21.43 -29.05
N ILE A 83 5.46 20.40 -28.24
CA ILE A 83 4.94 19.04 -28.47
C ILE A 83 3.44 19.04 -28.16
N LYS A 84 2.64 18.44 -29.03
CA LYS A 84 1.19 18.31 -28.79
C LYS A 84 0.89 17.07 -27.95
N VAL A 85 -0.18 17.11 -27.16
CA VAL A 85 -0.63 15.97 -26.34
C VAL A 85 -2.10 15.69 -26.58
N ALA A 86 -2.45 14.43 -26.84
CA ALA A 86 -3.85 13.97 -26.86
C ALA A 86 -4.01 12.69 -26.06
N ALA A 87 -4.89 12.67 -25.06
CA ALA A 87 -5.03 11.52 -24.17
C ALA A 87 -6.49 11.20 -23.80
N ASN A 88 -6.81 9.92 -23.81
CA ASN A 88 -8.08 9.36 -23.32
C ASN A 88 -7.95 9.08 -21.82
N ALA A 89 -7.93 10.16 -21.02
CA ALA A 89 -7.71 10.10 -19.57
C ALA A 89 -8.85 10.76 -18.75
N GLY A 90 -9.79 11.43 -19.42
CA GLY A 90 -10.93 12.08 -18.78
C GLY A 90 -11.88 11.11 -18.12
N ALA A 91 -11.91 9.85 -18.58
CA ALA A 91 -12.79 8.79 -18.13
C ALA A 91 -14.26 9.24 -18.04
N ALA A 92 -14.81 9.41 -16.83
CA ALA A 92 -16.19 9.86 -16.62
C ALA A 92 -16.28 11.31 -16.09
N ASP A 93 -15.17 12.07 -16.10
CA ASP A 93 -15.10 13.46 -15.64
C ASP A 93 -14.05 14.29 -16.39
N THR A 94 -14.17 14.30 -17.71
CA THR A 94 -13.22 14.94 -18.64
C THR A 94 -13.04 16.43 -18.39
N GLU A 95 -14.12 17.16 -18.13
CA GLU A 95 -14.06 18.59 -17.84
C GLU A 95 -13.25 18.87 -16.57
N LYS A 96 -13.48 18.10 -15.49
CA LYS A 96 -12.73 18.25 -14.24
C LYS A 96 -11.25 17.97 -14.45
N LEU A 97 -10.89 16.95 -15.23
CA LEU A 97 -9.49 16.70 -15.57
C LEU A 97 -8.88 17.88 -16.34
N CYS A 98 -9.60 18.43 -17.33
CA CYS A 98 -9.17 19.63 -18.06
C CYS A 98 -8.88 20.80 -17.11
N GLN A 99 -9.79 21.07 -16.16
CA GLN A 99 -9.59 22.12 -15.15
C GLN A 99 -8.36 21.87 -14.26
N VAL A 100 -8.09 20.62 -13.89
CA VAL A 100 -6.91 20.24 -13.10
C VAL A 100 -5.62 20.44 -13.91
N VAL A 101 -5.60 20.05 -15.18
CA VAL A 101 -4.46 20.25 -16.09
C VAL A 101 -4.20 21.73 -16.30
N MET A 102 -5.23 22.56 -16.53
CA MET A 102 -5.08 24.01 -16.66
C MET A 102 -4.47 24.64 -15.40
N LYS A 103 -4.89 24.21 -14.21
CA LYS A 103 -4.28 24.65 -12.93
C LYS A 103 -2.82 24.24 -12.85
N LEU A 104 -2.48 23.02 -13.28
CA LEU A 104 -1.12 22.51 -13.29
C LEU A 104 -0.21 23.31 -14.24
N VAL A 105 -0.66 23.56 -15.47
CA VAL A 105 0.02 24.41 -16.46
C VAL A 105 0.30 25.80 -15.89
N LYS A 106 -0.74 26.45 -15.32
CA LYS A 106 -0.61 27.77 -14.70
C LYS A 106 0.35 27.78 -13.52
N SER A 107 0.34 26.74 -12.69
CA SER A 107 1.24 26.63 -11.53
C SER A 107 2.71 26.55 -11.90
N LYS A 108 3.03 26.05 -13.10
CA LYS A 108 4.40 26.00 -13.65
C LYS A 108 4.76 27.23 -14.48
N GLY A 109 3.88 28.24 -14.56
CA GLY A 109 4.12 29.47 -15.32
C GLY A 109 4.18 29.26 -16.83
N LEU A 110 3.52 28.21 -17.34
CA LEU A 110 3.49 27.85 -18.76
C LEU A 110 2.26 28.45 -19.45
N ASP A 111 2.41 28.76 -20.73
CA ASP A 111 1.35 29.27 -21.61
C ASP A 111 0.96 28.17 -22.62
N LEU A 112 0.19 27.18 -22.13
CA LEU A 112 -0.31 26.06 -22.93
C LEU A 112 -1.84 26.06 -22.96
N ASN A 113 -2.41 25.93 -24.15
CA ASN A 113 -3.85 25.83 -24.35
C ASN A 113 -4.33 24.40 -24.13
N VAL A 114 -5.31 24.21 -23.24
CA VAL A 114 -5.86 22.90 -22.88
C VAL A 114 -7.31 22.81 -23.33
N ALA A 115 -7.62 21.91 -24.25
CA ALA A 115 -8.97 21.61 -24.74
C ALA A 115 -9.48 20.30 -24.15
N TRP A 116 -10.80 20.11 -24.23
CA TRP A 116 -11.39 18.82 -23.91
C TRP A 116 -12.53 18.41 -24.85
N ILE A 117 -12.71 17.09 -24.98
CA ILE A 117 -13.71 16.47 -25.86
C ILE A 117 -14.87 15.93 -25.04
N SER A 118 -16.09 16.18 -25.50
CA SER A 118 -17.34 15.67 -24.89
C SER A 118 -18.25 15.03 -25.92
N GLY A 119 -19.27 14.32 -25.45
CA GLY A 119 -20.26 13.64 -26.27
C GLY A 119 -20.23 12.12 -26.12
N ASP A 120 -19.23 11.60 -25.41
CA ASP A 120 -19.09 10.19 -25.10
C ASP A 120 -20.12 9.73 -24.05
N GLU A 121 -20.53 10.57 -23.10
CA GLU A 121 -21.60 10.22 -22.14
C GLU A 121 -22.98 10.20 -22.84
N VAL A 122 -23.49 8.99 -23.10
CA VAL A 122 -24.66 8.78 -23.97
C VAL A 122 -25.84 8.05 -23.31
N LEU A 123 -25.81 7.81 -22.00
CA LEU A 123 -26.93 7.13 -21.33
C LEU A 123 -28.29 7.81 -21.58
N PRO A 124 -28.41 9.16 -21.54
CA PRO A 124 -29.66 9.83 -21.89
C PRO A 124 -30.10 9.61 -23.35
N ALA A 125 -29.14 9.53 -24.29
CA ALA A 125 -29.43 9.27 -25.70
C ALA A 125 -29.93 7.84 -25.90
N VAL A 126 -29.30 6.85 -25.25
CA VAL A 126 -29.75 5.45 -25.24
C VAL A 126 -31.16 5.34 -24.66
N GLN A 127 -31.42 5.96 -23.50
CA GLN A 127 -32.74 5.91 -22.87
C GLN A 127 -33.82 6.55 -23.75
N LYS A 128 -33.54 7.73 -24.33
CA LYS A 128 -34.45 8.40 -25.25
C LYS A 128 -34.77 7.54 -26.49
N ALA A 129 -33.77 6.88 -27.06
CA ALA A 129 -33.94 6.01 -28.22
C ALA A 129 -34.71 4.73 -27.88
N MET A 130 -34.52 4.18 -26.67
CA MET A 130 -35.32 3.07 -26.14
C MET A 130 -36.78 3.47 -25.95
N ASP A 131 -37.04 4.61 -25.31
CA ASP A 131 -38.39 5.11 -25.02
C ASP A 131 -39.17 5.42 -26.31
N ALA A 132 -38.47 5.87 -27.35
CA ALA A 132 -39.05 6.12 -28.67
C ALA A 132 -39.26 4.84 -29.51
N GLY A 133 -38.78 3.67 -29.04
CA GLY A 133 -38.86 2.41 -29.79
C GLY A 133 -38.00 2.36 -31.04
N HIS A 134 -37.00 3.24 -31.16
CA HIS A 134 -36.18 3.40 -32.37
C HIS A 134 -35.07 2.34 -32.50
N SER A 135 -34.65 1.70 -31.41
CA SER A 135 -33.64 0.64 -31.41
C SER A 135 -33.86 -0.35 -30.28
N GLN A 136 -33.56 -1.62 -30.52
CA GLN A 136 -33.58 -2.67 -29.51
C GLN A 136 -32.28 -2.76 -28.70
N PHE A 137 -31.20 -2.10 -29.14
CA PHE A 137 -29.88 -2.13 -28.51
C PHE A 137 -29.41 -3.55 -28.18
N GLU A 138 -29.32 -4.39 -29.22
CA GLU A 138 -28.77 -5.74 -29.09
C GLU A 138 -27.31 -5.67 -28.63
N ASN A 139 -26.93 -6.62 -27.77
CA ASN A 139 -25.55 -6.84 -27.40
C ASN A 139 -24.80 -7.37 -28.60
N ILE A 140 -23.68 -6.74 -28.97
CA ILE A 140 -22.96 -7.10 -30.20
C ILE A 140 -22.33 -8.51 -30.15
N TYR A 141 -22.17 -9.08 -28.96
CA TYR A 141 -21.54 -10.39 -28.75
C TYR A 141 -22.56 -11.49 -28.42
N THR A 142 -23.57 -11.18 -27.60
CA THR A 142 -24.53 -12.19 -27.11
C THR A 142 -25.85 -12.17 -27.87
N GLY A 143 -26.18 -11.09 -28.58
CA GLY A 143 -27.49 -10.87 -29.18
C GLY A 143 -28.62 -10.65 -28.16
N GLU A 144 -28.31 -10.58 -26.85
CA GLU A 144 -29.27 -10.18 -25.83
C GLU A 144 -29.81 -8.78 -26.14
N VAL A 145 -31.07 -8.51 -25.83
CA VAL A 145 -31.69 -7.19 -26.04
C VAL A 145 -31.62 -6.41 -24.73
N LEU A 146 -31.28 -5.11 -24.79
CA LEU A 146 -30.97 -4.33 -23.58
C LEU A 146 -32.14 -4.25 -22.60
N ARG A 147 -33.38 -4.25 -23.09
CA ARG A 147 -34.60 -4.25 -22.25
C ARG A 147 -34.75 -5.52 -21.39
N ASP A 148 -34.19 -6.63 -21.88
CA ASP A 148 -34.25 -7.95 -21.25
C ASP A 148 -33.02 -8.19 -20.37
N TRP A 149 -32.03 -7.28 -20.41
CA TRP A 149 -30.87 -7.30 -19.54
C TRP A 149 -31.30 -7.09 -18.09
N LYS A 150 -30.98 -8.06 -17.23
CA LYS A 150 -31.41 -8.07 -15.82
C LYS A 150 -30.83 -6.97 -14.95
N PHE A 151 -29.86 -6.21 -15.46
CA PHE A 151 -29.18 -5.15 -14.73
C PHE A 151 -29.60 -3.78 -15.23
N LYS A 152 -29.71 -2.81 -14.32
CA LYS A 152 -30.04 -1.43 -14.67
C LYS A 152 -28.77 -0.68 -15.05
N PRO A 153 -28.66 -0.14 -16.28
CA PRO A 153 -27.55 0.73 -16.64
C PRO A 153 -27.49 1.96 -15.73
N ILE A 154 -26.29 2.29 -15.24
CA ILE A 154 -26.01 3.46 -14.41
C ILE A 154 -25.14 4.49 -15.13
N TYR A 155 -24.41 4.06 -16.16
CA TYR A 155 -23.55 4.93 -16.98
C TYR A 155 -23.39 4.32 -18.38
N ALA A 156 -23.19 5.15 -19.41
CA ALA A 156 -22.95 4.66 -20.77
C ALA A 156 -22.00 5.60 -21.53
N GLN A 157 -21.02 5.02 -22.22
CA GLN A 157 -19.99 5.75 -22.94
C GLN A 157 -19.85 5.26 -24.39
N ALA A 158 -19.89 6.20 -25.34
CA ALA A 158 -19.66 5.96 -26.75
C ALA A 158 -18.18 6.11 -27.12
N TYR A 159 -17.72 5.31 -28.08
CA TYR A 159 -16.35 5.34 -28.57
C TYR A 159 -16.25 6.40 -29.68
N LEU A 160 -15.89 7.63 -29.31
CA LEU A 160 -15.81 8.75 -30.27
C LEU A 160 -14.63 8.60 -31.24
N GLY A 161 -14.73 9.28 -32.39
CA GLY A 161 -13.65 9.40 -33.38
C GLY A 161 -12.60 10.47 -33.03
N GLY A 162 -11.51 10.52 -33.81
CA GLY A 162 -10.37 11.41 -33.65
C GLY A 162 -10.57 12.82 -34.21
N LEU A 163 -11.64 13.10 -34.97
CA LEU A 163 -11.80 14.41 -35.60
C LEU A 163 -12.05 15.56 -34.62
N GLY A 164 -12.57 15.29 -33.42
CA GLY A 164 -12.60 16.31 -32.35
C GLY A 164 -11.21 16.74 -31.90
N ILE A 165 -10.26 15.79 -31.85
CA ILE A 165 -8.85 16.05 -31.52
C ILE A 165 -8.21 16.88 -32.64
N ALA A 166 -8.47 16.52 -33.91
CA ALA A 166 -7.96 17.27 -35.05
C ALA A 166 -8.43 18.73 -35.03
N THR A 167 -9.73 18.95 -34.78
CA THR A 167 -10.30 20.30 -34.64
C THR A 167 -9.71 21.05 -33.46
N ALA A 168 -9.55 20.41 -32.29
CA ALA A 168 -8.94 21.06 -31.13
C ALA A 168 -7.52 21.58 -31.42
N PHE A 169 -6.69 20.76 -32.07
CA PHE A 169 -5.34 21.17 -32.46
C PHE A 169 -5.35 22.26 -33.54
N ALA A 170 -6.28 22.21 -34.49
CA ALA A 170 -6.43 23.26 -35.51
C ALA A 170 -6.79 24.63 -34.90
N GLU A 171 -7.57 24.62 -33.81
CA GLU A 171 -7.97 25.83 -33.06
C GLU A 171 -6.93 26.27 -32.00
N GLY A 172 -5.74 25.65 -32.00
CA GLY A 172 -4.60 26.08 -31.20
C GLY A 172 -4.44 25.39 -29.86
N ALA A 173 -5.10 24.25 -29.61
CA ALA A 173 -4.82 23.43 -28.43
C ALA A 173 -3.38 22.90 -28.45
N ASP A 174 -2.75 22.86 -27.28
CA ASP A 174 -1.48 22.14 -27.03
C ASP A 174 -1.74 20.79 -26.38
N ILE A 175 -2.72 20.72 -25.49
CA ILE A 175 -3.14 19.51 -24.78
C ILE A 175 -4.64 19.28 -25.02
N VAL A 176 -5.02 18.08 -25.44
CA VAL A 176 -6.42 17.67 -25.66
C VAL A 176 -6.76 16.51 -24.74
N ILE A 177 -7.69 16.74 -23.82
CA ILE A 177 -8.18 15.73 -22.87
C ILE A 177 -9.48 15.13 -23.41
N CYS A 178 -9.50 13.83 -23.64
CA CYS A 178 -10.68 13.12 -24.10
C CYS A 178 -11.37 12.39 -22.95
N GLY A 179 -12.70 12.33 -22.98
CA GLY A 179 -13.45 11.19 -22.42
C GLY A 179 -13.20 9.96 -23.30
N ARG A 180 -14.17 9.08 -23.48
CA ARG A 180 -13.96 7.91 -24.35
C ARG A 180 -13.88 8.30 -25.84
N VAL A 181 -12.69 8.15 -26.41
CA VAL A 181 -12.47 7.99 -27.85
C VAL A 181 -12.07 6.54 -28.12
N ALA A 182 -12.21 6.06 -29.36
CA ALA A 182 -11.59 4.78 -29.72
C ALA A 182 -10.06 4.88 -29.59
N ASP A 183 -9.39 3.78 -29.28
CA ASP A 183 -8.02 3.80 -28.76
C ASP A 183 -7.02 4.38 -29.78
N ALA A 184 -7.28 4.12 -31.06
CA ALA A 184 -6.46 4.62 -32.15
C ALA A 184 -6.83 6.06 -32.60
N SER A 185 -7.96 6.60 -32.12
CA SER A 185 -8.47 7.90 -32.56
C SER A 185 -7.58 9.10 -32.20
N PRO A 186 -6.81 9.13 -31.10
CA PRO A 186 -5.76 10.13 -30.90
C PRO A 186 -4.73 10.18 -32.03
N ILE A 187 -4.37 9.03 -32.62
CA ILE A 187 -3.42 8.96 -33.74
C ILE A 187 -4.07 9.47 -35.02
N ILE A 188 -5.32 9.04 -35.30
CA ILE A 188 -6.10 9.53 -36.45
C ILE A 188 -6.25 11.06 -36.37
N GLY A 189 -6.64 11.59 -35.21
CA GLY A 189 -6.83 13.02 -34.99
C GLY A 189 -5.55 13.83 -35.18
N SER A 190 -4.43 13.35 -34.63
CA SER A 190 -3.11 13.98 -34.78
C SER A 190 -2.63 14.01 -36.23
N ALA A 191 -2.72 12.88 -36.95
CA ALA A 191 -2.30 12.80 -38.36
C ALA A 191 -3.20 13.66 -39.26
N CYS A 192 -4.51 13.63 -39.01
CA CYS A 192 -5.48 14.43 -39.75
C CYS A 192 -5.22 15.94 -39.60
N TRP A 193 -4.93 16.40 -38.38
CA TRP A 193 -4.55 17.80 -38.13
C TRP A 193 -3.26 18.18 -38.84
N TRP A 194 -2.20 17.38 -38.67
CA TRP A 194 -0.87 17.70 -39.19
C TRP A 194 -0.83 17.80 -40.72
N HIS A 195 -1.47 16.85 -41.39
CA HIS A 195 -1.49 16.80 -42.86
C HIS A 195 -2.67 17.55 -43.48
N ASN A 196 -3.54 18.13 -42.65
CA ASN A 196 -4.77 18.80 -43.06
C ASN A 196 -5.67 17.89 -43.94
N TRP A 197 -5.76 16.62 -43.55
CA TRP A 197 -6.64 15.65 -44.20
C TRP A 197 -8.10 15.98 -43.95
N LYS A 198 -8.94 15.56 -44.88
CA LYS A 198 -10.40 15.66 -44.81
C LYS A 198 -10.96 14.32 -44.37
N ARG A 199 -12.17 14.35 -43.81
CA ARG A 199 -12.93 13.13 -43.46
C ARG A 199 -13.12 12.18 -44.66
N THR A 200 -13.02 12.67 -45.90
CA THR A 200 -13.12 11.89 -47.14
C THR A 200 -11.83 11.18 -47.54
N ASP A 201 -10.71 11.47 -46.88
CA ASP A 201 -9.39 10.91 -47.21
C ASP A 201 -9.24 9.54 -46.52
N LEU A 202 -10.15 8.62 -46.87
CA LEU A 202 -10.37 7.36 -46.13
C LEU A 202 -9.13 6.46 -46.11
N ASP A 203 -8.33 6.43 -47.17
CA ASP A 203 -7.10 5.62 -47.20
C ASP A 203 -6.08 6.11 -46.19
N GLN A 204 -5.91 7.44 -46.06
CA GLN A 204 -5.03 8.06 -45.08
C GLN A 204 -5.52 7.80 -43.65
N LEU A 205 -6.83 7.95 -43.42
CA LEU A 205 -7.43 7.68 -42.12
C LEU A 205 -7.32 6.19 -41.73
N ALA A 206 -7.50 5.26 -42.66
CA ALA A 206 -7.38 3.82 -42.40
C ALA A 206 -5.93 3.42 -42.07
N ASN A 207 -4.94 4.00 -42.76
CA ASN A 207 -3.54 3.77 -42.44
C ASN A 207 -3.17 4.35 -41.06
N ALA A 208 -3.63 5.57 -40.74
CA ALA A 208 -3.45 6.14 -39.41
C ALA A 208 -4.17 5.33 -38.31
N PHE A 209 -5.32 4.72 -38.64
CA PHE A 209 -6.03 3.83 -37.73
C PHE A 209 -5.21 2.58 -37.40
N VAL A 210 -4.64 1.90 -38.40
CA VAL A 210 -3.76 0.73 -38.17
C VAL A 210 -2.46 1.14 -37.47
N ALA A 211 -1.91 2.32 -37.78
CA ALA A 211 -0.77 2.87 -37.03
C ALA A 211 -1.12 3.08 -35.56
N GLY A 212 -2.31 3.60 -35.27
CA GLY A 212 -2.82 3.79 -33.91
C GLY A 212 -2.91 2.49 -33.14
N HIS A 213 -3.53 1.46 -33.72
CA HIS A 213 -3.59 0.10 -33.17
C HIS A 213 -2.20 -0.44 -32.77
N LEU A 214 -1.18 -0.13 -33.57
CA LEU A 214 0.18 -0.59 -33.32
C LEU A 214 0.85 0.16 -32.16
N ILE A 215 0.49 1.41 -31.85
CA ILE A 215 1.21 2.23 -30.85
C ILE A 215 0.39 2.62 -29.61
N GLU A 216 -0.92 2.40 -29.61
CA GLU A 216 -1.81 2.78 -28.50
C GLU A 216 -1.56 1.97 -27.22
N CYS A 217 -1.18 0.69 -27.34
CA CYS A 217 -0.85 -0.17 -26.19
C CYS A 217 0.57 0.01 -25.67
N SER A 218 1.17 1.20 -25.88
CA SER A 218 2.50 1.53 -25.39
C SER A 218 3.55 0.52 -25.86
N ASN A 219 4.32 -0.07 -24.95
CA ASN A 219 5.49 -0.89 -25.25
C ASN A 219 5.21 -2.22 -25.98
N TYR A 220 3.95 -2.60 -26.25
CA TYR A 220 3.64 -3.92 -26.81
C TYR A 220 4.29 -4.17 -28.18
N VAL A 221 4.20 -3.21 -29.11
CA VAL A 221 4.87 -3.32 -30.42
C VAL A 221 6.40 -3.26 -30.34
N CYS A 222 6.94 -2.82 -29.19
CA CYS A 222 8.36 -2.83 -28.88
C CYS A 222 8.82 -4.12 -28.15
N GLY A 223 7.91 -5.08 -27.92
CA GLY A 223 8.20 -6.36 -27.28
C GLY A 223 7.46 -6.63 -25.97
N GLY A 224 6.67 -5.69 -25.46
CA GLY A 224 5.78 -5.93 -24.31
C GLY A 224 4.72 -6.99 -24.64
N ASN A 225 4.50 -7.96 -23.75
CA ASN A 225 3.59 -9.10 -23.98
C ASN A 225 3.85 -9.91 -25.27
N TYR A 226 5.01 -9.76 -25.90
CA TYR A 226 5.39 -10.55 -27.07
C TYR A 226 5.76 -11.97 -26.63
N THR A 227 5.10 -12.99 -27.20
CA THR A 227 5.33 -14.40 -26.84
C THR A 227 6.75 -14.89 -27.16
N GLY A 228 7.43 -14.24 -28.10
CA GLY A 228 8.84 -14.49 -28.42
C GLY A 228 9.84 -13.76 -27.50
N PHE A 229 9.42 -13.25 -26.34
CA PHE A 229 10.20 -12.39 -25.44
C PHE A 229 11.65 -12.85 -25.15
N LYS A 230 11.96 -14.14 -25.22
CA LYS A 230 13.32 -14.65 -25.05
C LYS A 230 14.32 -14.05 -26.05
N SER A 231 13.88 -13.68 -27.25
CA SER A 231 14.74 -13.01 -28.23
C SER A 231 15.07 -11.55 -27.87
N LEU A 232 14.44 -11.01 -26.82
CA LEU A 232 14.66 -9.65 -26.33
C LEU A 232 15.68 -9.60 -25.19
N GLU A 233 16.16 -10.75 -24.68
CA GLU A 233 17.07 -10.83 -23.54
C GLU A 233 18.34 -9.99 -23.77
N ASP A 234 18.98 -10.15 -24.94
CA ASP A 234 20.16 -9.37 -25.33
C ASP A 234 19.80 -7.98 -25.92
N LYS A 235 18.53 -7.58 -25.88
CA LYS A 235 18.02 -6.30 -26.42
C LYS A 235 17.47 -5.37 -25.34
N GLY A 236 17.81 -5.60 -24.07
CA GLY A 236 17.38 -4.72 -22.96
C GLY A 236 15.91 -4.88 -22.59
N TRP A 237 15.44 -6.11 -22.42
CA TRP A 237 14.06 -6.42 -22.00
C TRP A 237 13.68 -5.89 -20.60
N ASP A 238 14.65 -5.43 -19.82
CA ASP A 238 14.50 -4.80 -18.51
C ASP A 238 14.00 -3.36 -18.65
N ASP A 239 14.20 -2.74 -19.82
CA ASP A 239 13.74 -1.38 -20.15
C ASP A 239 13.27 -1.29 -21.61
N ILE A 240 12.21 -2.04 -21.95
CA ILE A 240 11.60 -2.02 -23.29
C ILE A 240 11.17 -0.60 -23.67
N GLY A 241 11.57 -0.10 -24.83
CA GLY A 241 11.24 1.24 -25.30
C GLY A 241 9.78 1.50 -25.62
N TYR A 242 9.46 2.76 -25.94
CA TYR A 242 8.12 3.19 -26.33
C TYR A 242 8.02 3.39 -27.84
N PRO A 243 6.86 3.09 -28.46
CA PRO A 243 6.72 3.16 -29.90
C PRO A 243 6.51 4.57 -30.43
N ILE A 244 6.91 4.77 -31.68
CA ILE A 244 6.66 5.97 -32.46
C ILE A 244 6.10 5.54 -33.82
N ALA A 245 4.97 6.11 -34.22
CA ALA A 245 4.47 6.01 -35.60
C ALA A 245 4.91 7.23 -36.40
N GLU A 246 5.52 6.98 -37.56
CA GLU A 246 5.81 7.97 -38.58
C GLU A 246 4.78 7.87 -39.70
N ILE A 247 4.01 8.93 -39.93
CA ILE A 247 2.91 8.92 -40.91
C ILE A 247 3.13 10.03 -41.93
N SER A 248 3.31 9.67 -43.21
CA SER A 248 3.51 10.62 -44.32
C SER A 248 2.20 11.30 -44.75
N SER A 249 2.28 12.36 -45.56
CA SER A 249 1.11 13.09 -46.09
C SER A 249 0.21 12.23 -46.97
N GLU A 250 0.77 11.20 -47.60
CA GLU A 250 0.07 10.24 -48.45
C GLU A 250 -0.57 9.10 -47.65
N GLY A 251 -0.26 9.01 -46.34
CA GLY A 251 -0.73 7.95 -45.45
C GLY A 251 0.24 6.78 -45.29
N GLY A 252 1.49 6.89 -45.76
CA GLY A 252 2.50 5.84 -45.54
C GLY A 252 2.91 5.75 -44.06
N VAL A 253 2.99 4.55 -43.52
CA VAL A 253 3.25 4.30 -42.08
C VAL A 253 4.55 3.54 -41.88
N VAL A 254 5.40 4.06 -40.99
CA VAL A 254 6.56 3.34 -40.43
C VAL A 254 6.47 3.34 -38.92
N ILE A 255 6.55 2.16 -38.30
CA ILE A 255 6.65 2.00 -36.86
C ILE A 255 8.12 1.92 -36.47
N THR A 256 8.48 2.70 -35.45
CA THR A 256 9.79 2.70 -34.80
C THR A 256 9.63 2.76 -33.28
N LYS A 257 10.73 2.80 -32.54
CA LYS A 257 10.73 3.04 -31.09
C LYS A 257 11.65 4.19 -30.71
N SER A 258 11.51 4.66 -29.47
CA SER A 258 12.36 5.69 -28.87
C SER A 258 13.85 5.32 -28.99
N GLN A 259 14.66 6.22 -29.55
CA GLN A 259 16.07 5.98 -29.78
C GLN A 259 16.82 5.71 -28.46
N GLY A 260 17.67 4.68 -28.45
CA GLY A 260 18.51 4.33 -27.29
C GLY A 260 17.81 3.54 -26.18
N SER A 261 16.55 3.18 -26.36
CA SER A 261 15.79 2.32 -25.43
C SER A 261 15.98 0.82 -25.70
N GLY A 262 15.59 -0.05 -24.77
CA GLY A 262 15.57 -1.50 -24.96
C GLY A 262 14.39 -2.02 -25.79
N GLY A 263 14.22 -3.33 -25.87
CA GLY A 263 13.24 -3.99 -26.74
C GLY A 263 13.55 -3.88 -28.23
N GLU A 264 12.58 -4.23 -29.08
CA GLU A 264 12.74 -4.28 -30.54
C GLU A 264 11.43 -3.94 -31.26
N VAL A 265 11.53 -3.23 -32.39
CA VAL A 265 10.45 -3.15 -33.39
C VAL A 265 10.80 -4.01 -34.59
N SER A 266 10.11 -5.15 -34.71
CA SER A 266 10.29 -6.12 -35.80
C SER A 266 8.96 -6.52 -36.41
N ILE A 267 8.99 -7.19 -37.57
CA ILE A 267 7.81 -7.82 -38.17
C ILE A 267 7.04 -8.66 -37.12
N ASN A 268 7.76 -9.37 -36.23
CA ASN A 268 7.13 -10.24 -35.24
C ASN A 268 6.42 -9.48 -34.12
N THR A 269 7.03 -8.39 -33.63
CA THR A 269 6.40 -7.58 -32.58
C THR A 269 5.22 -6.78 -33.15
N CYS A 270 5.34 -6.26 -34.38
CA CYS A 270 4.23 -5.67 -35.13
C CYS A 270 3.09 -6.68 -35.40
N SER A 271 3.42 -7.92 -35.77
CA SER A 271 2.42 -8.98 -35.97
C SER A 271 1.73 -9.37 -34.67
N SER A 272 2.49 -9.50 -33.57
CA SER A 272 1.95 -9.77 -32.24
C SER A 272 0.94 -8.69 -31.83
N GLN A 273 1.29 -7.42 -32.03
CA GLN A 273 0.41 -6.30 -31.71
C GLN A 273 -0.79 -6.23 -32.64
N LEU A 274 -0.63 -6.40 -33.96
CA LEU A 274 -1.79 -6.34 -34.86
C LEU A 274 -2.79 -7.47 -34.59
N LEU A 275 -2.30 -8.68 -34.33
CA LEU A 275 -3.16 -9.87 -34.23
C LEU A 275 -3.89 -10.01 -32.89
N TYR A 276 -3.51 -9.30 -31.83
CA TYR A 276 -4.09 -9.57 -30.50
C TYR A 276 -5.56 -9.14 -30.38
N GLU A 277 -6.00 -8.09 -31.09
CA GLU A 277 -7.35 -7.53 -30.92
C GLU A 277 -8.24 -7.55 -32.18
N ILE A 278 -7.67 -7.80 -33.35
CA ILE A 278 -8.48 -7.82 -34.58
C ILE A 278 -9.46 -8.99 -34.58
N GLN A 279 -10.73 -8.71 -34.92
CA GLN A 279 -11.82 -9.69 -34.89
C GLN A 279 -12.10 -10.32 -36.28
N GLY A 280 -11.36 -9.89 -37.30
CA GLY A 280 -11.52 -10.32 -38.68
C GLY A 280 -10.97 -9.30 -39.68
N PRO A 281 -11.23 -9.47 -40.99
CA PRO A 281 -10.70 -8.60 -42.04
C PRO A 281 -11.26 -7.17 -42.04
N TRP A 282 -12.37 -6.89 -41.35
CA TRP A 282 -12.95 -5.56 -41.22
C TRP A 282 -12.70 -5.04 -39.81
N TYR A 283 -11.93 -3.97 -39.72
CA TYR A 283 -11.65 -3.30 -38.45
C TYR A 283 -12.36 -1.95 -38.42
N PHE A 284 -13.27 -1.78 -37.46
CA PHE A 284 -14.20 -0.65 -37.41
C PHE A 284 -13.72 0.47 -36.49
N ASN A 285 -13.81 1.72 -36.96
CA ASN A 285 -13.66 2.94 -36.16
C ASN A 285 -14.78 3.94 -36.52
N SER A 286 -15.06 4.89 -35.63
CA SER A 286 -16.06 5.95 -35.86
C SER A 286 -15.76 6.83 -37.07
N ASP A 287 -14.49 7.00 -37.44
CA ASP A 287 -14.09 7.84 -38.59
C ASP A 287 -13.88 7.06 -39.88
N VAL A 288 -13.47 5.78 -39.81
CA VAL A 288 -13.13 4.95 -40.97
C VAL A 288 -13.24 3.45 -40.65
N THR A 289 -13.42 2.61 -41.68
CA THR A 289 -13.20 1.16 -41.56
C THR A 289 -11.90 0.78 -42.27
N ALA A 290 -10.98 0.11 -41.58
CA ALA A 290 -9.78 -0.48 -42.20
C ALA A 290 -10.07 -1.92 -42.65
N ILE A 291 -9.60 -2.27 -43.86
CA ILE A 291 -9.72 -3.61 -44.43
C ILE A 291 -8.33 -4.25 -44.42
N LEU A 292 -8.19 -5.32 -43.64
CA LEU A 292 -6.92 -5.91 -43.22
C LEU A 292 -6.51 -7.14 -44.04
N ASP A 293 -7.34 -7.59 -44.99
CA ASP A 293 -7.11 -8.84 -45.75
C ASP A 293 -5.82 -8.89 -46.57
N SER A 294 -5.20 -7.73 -46.78
CA SER A 294 -3.98 -7.56 -47.58
C SER A 294 -2.85 -6.92 -46.76
N VAL A 295 -3.01 -6.79 -45.44
CA VAL A 295 -2.01 -6.13 -44.59
C VAL A 295 -0.75 -6.98 -44.48
N TRP A 296 0.42 -6.34 -44.61
CA TRP A 296 1.71 -6.99 -44.39
C TRP A 296 2.75 -5.98 -43.92
N PHE A 297 3.87 -6.49 -43.40
CA PHE A 297 4.95 -5.70 -42.82
C PHE A 297 6.26 -5.87 -43.60
N GLU A 298 6.95 -4.77 -43.84
CA GLU A 298 8.31 -4.75 -44.42
C GLU A 298 9.32 -4.30 -43.35
N GLN A 299 10.37 -5.10 -43.10
CA GLN A 299 11.47 -4.67 -42.26
C GLN A 299 12.39 -3.74 -43.06
N LEU A 300 12.39 -2.44 -42.77
CA LEU A 300 13.21 -1.45 -43.48
C LEU A 300 14.65 -1.42 -42.95
N SER A 301 14.79 -1.47 -41.62
CA SER A 301 16.07 -1.54 -40.91
C SER A 301 15.83 -1.99 -39.47
N THR A 302 16.88 -2.06 -38.66
CA THR A 302 16.75 -2.28 -37.21
C THR A 302 15.74 -1.31 -36.61
N ASP A 303 14.78 -1.84 -35.86
CA ASP A 303 13.71 -1.09 -35.19
C ASP A 303 12.81 -0.26 -36.10
N ARG A 304 12.76 -0.55 -37.41
CA ARG A 304 11.90 0.18 -38.36
C ARG A 304 11.13 -0.78 -39.25
N VAL A 305 9.81 -0.74 -39.15
CA VAL A 305 8.90 -1.62 -39.88
C VAL A 305 7.86 -0.78 -40.61
N ALA A 306 7.78 -0.90 -41.93
CA ALA A 306 6.72 -0.29 -42.73
C ALA A 306 5.46 -1.15 -42.72
N VAL A 307 4.31 -0.49 -42.74
CA VAL A 307 2.98 -1.13 -42.84
C VAL A 307 2.43 -0.91 -44.24
N HIS A 308 1.98 -1.99 -44.87
CA HIS A 308 1.47 -1.97 -46.25
C HIS A 308 0.11 -2.66 -46.37
N GLY A 309 -0.59 -2.38 -47.46
CA GLY A 309 -1.77 -3.14 -47.87
C GLY A 309 -3.05 -2.87 -47.08
N VAL A 310 -3.06 -1.87 -46.19
CA VAL A 310 -4.28 -1.39 -45.52
C VAL A 310 -5.15 -0.69 -46.56
N LYS A 311 -6.36 -1.21 -46.79
CA LYS A 311 -7.37 -0.55 -47.63
C LYS A 311 -8.42 0.12 -46.74
N SER A 312 -9.17 1.07 -47.29
CA SER A 312 -10.22 1.78 -46.56
C SER A 312 -11.62 1.46 -47.04
N ALA A 313 -12.59 1.73 -46.17
CA ALA A 313 -14.00 1.83 -46.49
C ALA A 313 -14.67 2.85 -45.57
N PRO A 314 -15.86 3.39 -45.94
CA PRO A 314 -16.60 4.29 -45.07
C PRO A 314 -16.86 3.69 -43.68
N PRO A 315 -16.92 4.52 -42.61
CA PRO A 315 -17.22 4.05 -41.26
C PRO A 315 -18.65 3.49 -41.17
N PRO A 316 -18.94 2.67 -40.15
CA PRO A 316 -20.32 2.29 -39.85
C PRO A 316 -21.19 3.51 -39.49
N PRO A 317 -22.51 3.48 -39.73
CA PRO A 317 -23.43 4.55 -39.30
C PRO A 317 -23.58 4.63 -37.78
N THR A 318 -23.07 3.62 -37.06
CA THR A 318 -23.13 3.50 -35.60
C THR A 318 -21.72 3.48 -35.00
N THR A 319 -21.63 3.73 -33.71
CA THR A 319 -20.41 3.49 -32.91
C THR A 319 -20.70 2.59 -31.71
N LYS A 320 -19.65 1.95 -31.19
CA LYS A 320 -19.68 1.12 -29.98
C LYS A 320 -20.06 1.98 -28.78
N VAL A 321 -20.96 1.46 -27.96
CA VAL A 321 -21.35 2.02 -26.66
C VAL A 321 -21.21 0.94 -25.60
N GLY A 322 -20.46 1.27 -24.54
CA GLY A 322 -20.37 0.45 -23.34
C GLY A 322 -21.28 0.98 -22.24
N LEU A 323 -22.21 0.17 -21.76
CA LEU A 323 -23.08 0.45 -20.63
C LEU A 323 -22.57 -0.26 -19.38
N THR A 324 -22.48 0.47 -18.29
CA THR A 324 -22.08 -0.03 -16.97
C THR A 324 -23.32 -0.23 -16.10
N ALA A 325 -23.36 -1.33 -15.34
CA ALA A 325 -24.36 -1.57 -14.31
C ALA A 325 -23.73 -2.19 -13.05
N HIS A 326 -24.46 -2.17 -11.93
CA HIS A 326 -24.06 -2.90 -10.73
C HIS A 326 -24.37 -4.40 -10.87
N GLY A 327 -23.34 -5.25 -10.73
CA GLY A 327 -23.44 -6.70 -10.87
C GLY A 327 -23.67 -7.47 -9.57
N GLY A 328 -23.66 -6.78 -8.43
CA GLY A 328 -23.70 -7.38 -7.10
C GLY A 328 -22.32 -7.46 -6.47
N TYR A 329 -21.99 -8.59 -5.86
CA TYR A 329 -20.77 -8.79 -5.09
C TYR A 329 -20.10 -10.13 -5.39
N GLN A 330 -18.78 -10.20 -5.20
CA GLN A 330 -18.00 -11.44 -5.27
C GLN A 330 -17.12 -11.64 -4.03
N ALA A 331 -16.81 -12.90 -3.73
CA ALA A 331 -15.87 -13.31 -2.70
C ALA A 331 -15.17 -14.62 -3.13
N GLU A 332 -13.92 -14.79 -2.70
CA GLU A 332 -13.05 -15.87 -3.15
C GLU A 332 -12.28 -16.51 -1.99
N PHE A 333 -12.12 -17.84 -2.03
CA PHE A 333 -11.36 -18.60 -1.04
C PHE A 333 -10.46 -19.61 -1.75
N HIS A 334 -9.24 -19.82 -1.25
CA HIS A 334 -8.24 -20.67 -1.92
C HIS A 334 -7.76 -21.82 -1.03
N TRP A 335 -7.51 -22.97 -1.65
CA TRP A 335 -6.97 -24.18 -1.02
C TRP A 335 -5.79 -24.72 -1.84
N PHE A 336 -4.67 -24.97 -1.20
CA PHE A 336 -3.46 -25.48 -1.84
C PHE A 336 -3.35 -27.00 -1.73
N MET A 337 -3.49 -27.68 -2.87
CA MET A 337 -3.45 -29.13 -2.97
C MET A 337 -2.10 -29.61 -3.46
N VAL A 338 -1.50 -30.58 -2.76
CA VAL A 338 -0.16 -31.07 -3.08
C VAL A 338 -0.16 -32.57 -3.32
N GLY A 339 0.64 -33.03 -4.28
CA GLY A 339 0.93 -34.44 -4.51
C GLY A 339 -0.12 -35.17 -5.35
N LEU A 340 -0.37 -36.45 -5.03
CA LEU A 340 -1.25 -37.30 -5.85
C LEU A 340 -2.74 -36.94 -5.70
N ASP A 341 -3.54 -37.40 -6.65
CA ASP A 341 -5.00 -37.38 -6.59
C ASP A 341 -5.63 -35.99 -6.43
N ILE A 342 -4.99 -34.94 -6.95
CA ILE A 342 -5.47 -33.55 -6.88
C ILE A 342 -6.96 -33.45 -7.26
N ALA A 343 -7.37 -34.09 -8.36
CA ALA A 343 -8.77 -34.10 -8.77
C ALA A 343 -9.71 -34.74 -7.73
N ALA A 344 -9.28 -35.79 -7.02
CA ALA A 344 -10.08 -36.40 -5.96
C ALA A 344 -10.12 -35.53 -4.69
N LYS A 345 -8.99 -34.91 -4.32
CA LYS A 345 -8.89 -33.93 -3.22
C LYS A 345 -9.81 -32.74 -3.45
N ALA A 346 -9.85 -32.22 -4.67
CA ALA A 346 -10.74 -31.14 -5.08
C ALA A 346 -12.22 -31.54 -4.97
N ARG A 347 -12.60 -32.72 -5.49
CA ARG A 347 -13.97 -33.24 -5.34
C ARG A 347 -14.37 -33.42 -3.87
N MET A 348 -13.45 -33.87 -3.01
CA MET A 348 -13.70 -34.02 -1.58
C MET A 348 -13.95 -32.66 -0.92
N MET A 349 -13.05 -31.69 -1.15
CA MET A 349 -13.16 -30.36 -0.58
C MET A 349 -14.42 -29.62 -1.07
N GLU A 350 -14.71 -29.69 -2.37
CA GLU A 350 -15.95 -29.15 -2.95
C GLU A 350 -17.19 -29.74 -2.25
N ARG A 351 -17.26 -31.06 -2.08
CA ARG A 351 -18.40 -31.71 -1.41
C ARG A 351 -18.56 -31.23 0.03
N GLN A 352 -17.47 -31.08 0.77
CA GLN A 352 -17.50 -30.60 2.16
C GLN A 352 -17.94 -29.13 2.25
N ILE A 353 -17.40 -28.27 1.41
CA ILE A 353 -17.78 -26.84 1.36
C ILE A 353 -19.25 -26.69 0.97
N ARG A 354 -19.71 -27.40 -0.07
CA ARG A 354 -21.13 -27.38 -0.46
C ARG A 354 -22.06 -27.85 0.67
N LYS A 355 -21.67 -28.89 1.40
CA LYS A 355 -22.42 -29.38 2.57
C LYS A 355 -22.53 -28.32 3.66
N LEU A 356 -21.43 -27.63 3.98
CA LEU A 356 -21.41 -26.60 5.02
C LEU A 356 -22.11 -25.31 4.61
N LEU A 357 -22.03 -24.92 3.33
CA LEU A 357 -22.82 -23.81 2.79
C LEU A 357 -24.31 -24.12 2.95
N GLY A 358 -24.73 -25.33 2.56
CA GLY A 358 -26.11 -25.78 2.63
C GLY A 358 -27.03 -25.12 1.59
N PRO A 359 -28.23 -25.70 1.33
CA PRO A 359 -29.11 -25.24 0.25
C PRO A 359 -29.54 -23.77 0.40
N ALA A 360 -29.85 -23.34 1.63
CA ALA A 360 -30.33 -21.98 1.90
C ALA A 360 -29.30 -20.89 1.58
N ARG A 361 -28.00 -21.14 1.81
CA ARG A 361 -26.95 -20.17 1.45
C ARG A 361 -26.64 -20.23 -0.04
N ILE A 362 -26.58 -21.43 -0.62
CA ILE A 362 -26.31 -21.62 -2.05
C ILE A 362 -27.39 -20.94 -2.92
N GLN A 363 -28.66 -21.02 -2.55
CA GLN A 363 -29.76 -20.37 -3.27
C GLN A 363 -29.67 -18.83 -3.29
N ARG A 364 -28.91 -18.23 -2.35
CA ARG A 364 -28.67 -16.78 -2.31
C ARG A 364 -27.49 -16.34 -3.20
N LEU A 365 -26.73 -17.30 -3.74
CA LEU A 365 -25.60 -17.04 -4.63
C LEU A 365 -26.09 -17.01 -6.07
N SER A 366 -25.60 -16.04 -6.85
CA SER A 366 -25.77 -16.01 -8.31
C SER A 366 -24.76 -16.92 -9.01
N LYS A 367 -23.60 -17.17 -8.38
CA LYS A 367 -22.55 -18.06 -8.90
C LYS A 367 -21.81 -18.73 -7.75
N LEU A 368 -21.48 -20.00 -7.92
CA LEU A 368 -20.55 -20.74 -7.04
C LEU A 368 -19.71 -21.68 -7.91
N THR A 369 -18.42 -21.39 -8.02
CA THR A 369 -17.50 -22.12 -8.91
C THR A 369 -16.31 -22.63 -8.11
N PHE A 370 -15.84 -23.81 -8.49
CA PHE A 370 -14.66 -24.47 -7.95
C PHE A 370 -13.71 -24.73 -9.11
N THR A 371 -12.52 -24.14 -9.09
CA THR A 371 -11.56 -24.19 -10.19
C THR A 371 -10.20 -24.63 -9.69
N LEU A 372 -9.54 -25.54 -10.42
CA LEU A 372 -8.13 -25.86 -10.19
C LEU A 372 -7.26 -25.01 -11.12
N HIS A 373 -6.26 -24.36 -10.55
CA HIS A 373 -5.28 -23.54 -11.23
C HIS A 373 -3.91 -24.22 -11.20
N GLY A 374 -3.37 -24.50 -12.39
CA GLY A 374 -2.10 -25.18 -12.58
C GLY A 374 -2.21 -26.71 -12.59
N THR A 375 -1.07 -27.34 -12.85
CA THR A 375 -0.87 -28.79 -12.78
C THR A 375 0.48 -29.06 -12.13
N ALA A 376 0.56 -30.10 -11.30
CA ALA A 376 1.83 -30.56 -10.79
C ALA A 376 2.52 -31.42 -11.86
N PRO A 377 3.85 -31.27 -12.09
CA PRO A 377 4.62 -32.22 -12.87
C PRO A 377 4.50 -33.65 -12.31
N GLU A 378 4.75 -34.66 -13.14
CA GLU A 378 4.63 -36.07 -12.72
C GLU A 378 5.59 -36.44 -11.57
N ASN A 379 6.76 -35.79 -11.50
CA ASN A 379 7.76 -35.99 -10.46
C ASN A 379 8.38 -34.63 -10.05
N PRO A 380 7.66 -33.82 -9.25
CA PRO A 380 8.10 -32.48 -8.86
C PRO A 380 9.32 -32.58 -7.94
N THR A 381 10.24 -31.62 -8.05
CA THR A 381 11.48 -31.56 -7.23
C THR A 381 11.36 -30.64 -6.02
N SER A 382 10.22 -29.96 -5.86
CA SER A 382 9.93 -29.05 -4.76
C SER A 382 8.46 -29.06 -4.37
N GLN A 383 8.16 -28.57 -3.15
CA GLN A 383 6.79 -28.43 -2.66
C GLN A 383 6.00 -27.45 -3.52
N ALA A 384 6.63 -26.33 -3.91
CA ALA A 384 6.02 -25.33 -4.77
C ALA A 384 5.61 -25.91 -6.13
N ALA A 385 6.51 -26.67 -6.78
CA ALA A 385 6.21 -27.33 -8.06
C ALA A 385 5.12 -28.40 -7.93
N ALA A 386 4.98 -29.01 -6.74
CA ALA A 386 3.97 -30.02 -6.45
C ALA A 386 2.58 -29.45 -6.10
N THR A 387 2.44 -28.13 -5.96
CA THR A 387 1.23 -27.47 -5.46
C THR A 387 0.32 -27.00 -6.59
N VAL A 388 -0.97 -27.31 -6.46
CA VAL A 388 -2.06 -26.85 -7.33
C VAL A 388 -3.03 -26.03 -6.48
N ASP A 389 -3.41 -24.84 -6.94
CA ASP A 389 -4.37 -23.99 -6.25
C ASP A 389 -5.81 -24.37 -6.62
N MET A 390 -6.68 -24.53 -5.64
CA MET A 390 -8.11 -24.67 -5.82
C MET A 390 -8.81 -23.39 -5.37
N ARG A 391 -9.32 -22.64 -6.33
CA ARG A 391 -10.13 -21.44 -6.12
C ARG A 391 -11.60 -21.79 -5.96
N VAL A 392 -12.21 -21.23 -4.91
CA VAL A 392 -13.65 -21.23 -4.64
C VAL A 392 -14.15 -19.81 -4.83
N LEU A 393 -14.92 -19.57 -5.89
CA LEU A 393 -15.50 -18.25 -6.22
C LEU A 393 -17.00 -18.27 -5.96
N ALA A 394 -17.50 -17.30 -5.20
CA ALA A 394 -18.92 -17.05 -5.07
C ALA A 394 -19.29 -15.62 -5.49
N GLN A 395 -20.43 -15.48 -6.15
CA GLN A 395 -21.06 -14.19 -6.43
C GLN A 395 -22.48 -14.17 -5.87
N ALA A 396 -22.95 -13.00 -5.47
CA ALA A 396 -24.32 -12.82 -4.99
C ALA A 396 -24.84 -11.40 -5.28
N PRO A 397 -26.17 -11.21 -5.41
CA PRO A 397 -26.75 -9.88 -5.62
C PRO A 397 -26.51 -8.90 -4.47
N VAL A 398 -26.35 -9.41 -3.23
CA VAL A 398 -26.18 -8.60 -2.01
C VAL A 398 -24.96 -9.03 -1.20
N ALA A 399 -24.22 -8.06 -0.66
CA ALA A 399 -22.99 -8.30 0.10
C ALA A 399 -23.19 -9.25 1.29
N GLU A 400 -24.32 -9.12 1.99
CA GLU A 400 -24.63 -9.95 3.16
C GLU A 400 -24.69 -11.45 2.82
N ALA A 401 -25.04 -11.85 1.59
CA ALA A 401 -25.01 -13.25 1.20
C ALA A 401 -23.59 -13.84 1.17
N LEU A 402 -22.57 -12.98 1.05
CA LEU A 402 -21.15 -13.33 1.02
C LEU A 402 -20.40 -12.92 2.30
N ALA A 403 -21.09 -12.42 3.33
CA ALA A 403 -20.44 -12.07 4.59
C ALA A 403 -19.62 -13.25 5.14
N PRO A 404 -18.54 -13.03 5.90
CA PRO A 404 -17.64 -14.11 6.32
C PRO A 404 -18.33 -15.32 6.95
N LYS A 405 -19.39 -15.10 7.74
CA LYS A 405 -20.21 -16.17 8.36
C LYS A 405 -20.99 -17.03 7.35
N HIS A 406 -21.24 -16.51 6.15
CA HIS A 406 -22.07 -17.12 5.11
C HIS A 406 -21.25 -17.78 3.99
N PHE A 407 -20.02 -17.31 3.72
CA PHE A 407 -19.17 -17.87 2.66
C PHE A 407 -17.80 -18.33 3.19
N ALA A 408 -16.97 -17.40 3.71
CA ALA A 408 -15.59 -17.72 4.12
C ALA A 408 -15.52 -18.81 5.20
N ARG A 409 -16.41 -18.73 6.20
CA ARG A 409 -16.45 -19.67 7.32
C ARG A 409 -16.83 -21.10 6.88
N PRO A 410 -17.90 -21.31 6.11
CA PRO A 410 -18.15 -22.61 5.46
C PRO A 410 -17.03 -23.12 4.55
N CYS A 411 -16.22 -22.23 3.96
CA CYS A 411 -15.08 -22.63 3.13
C CYS A 411 -13.89 -23.13 3.94
N ILE A 412 -13.66 -22.61 5.16
CA ILE A 412 -12.51 -22.98 6.01
C ILE A 412 -12.82 -24.05 7.07
N ASP A 413 -14.05 -24.11 7.58
CA ASP A 413 -14.48 -25.08 8.59
C ASP A 413 -14.19 -26.57 8.25
N PRO A 414 -14.10 -27.00 6.97
CA PRO A 414 -13.66 -28.34 6.64
C PRO A 414 -12.20 -28.66 6.96
N ILE A 415 -11.35 -27.72 7.36
CA ILE A 415 -9.89 -27.91 7.46
C ILE A 415 -9.49 -29.19 8.21
N MET A 416 -10.12 -29.47 9.36
CA MET A 416 -9.79 -30.62 10.19
C MET A 416 -10.34 -31.96 9.67
N GLN A 417 -11.24 -31.91 8.68
CA GLN A 417 -11.81 -33.07 7.99
C GLN A 417 -11.42 -33.11 6.51
N GLY A 418 -10.54 -32.21 6.06
CA GLY A 418 -10.20 -32.00 4.67
C GLY A 418 -9.34 -33.10 4.06
N TYR A 419 -8.85 -32.87 2.84
CA TYR A 419 -7.91 -33.79 2.21
C TYR A 419 -6.60 -33.90 3.01
N PRO A 420 -5.83 -34.99 2.85
CA PRO A 420 -4.51 -35.11 3.50
C PRO A 420 -3.58 -33.96 3.09
N GLY A 421 -3.10 -33.19 4.08
CA GLY A 421 -2.33 -31.97 3.84
C GLY A 421 -3.19 -30.74 3.52
N ALA A 422 -4.47 -30.73 3.94
CA ALA A 422 -5.39 -29.60 3.75
C ALA A 422 -4.79 -28.27 4.21
N THR A 423 -4.54 -27.40 3.23
CA THR A 423 -3.81 -26.15 3.44
C THR A 423 -4.60 -25.00 2.82
N PRO A 424 -5.33 -24.17 3.59
CA PRO A 424 -6.04 -23.02 3.04
C PRO A 424 -5.09 -21.84 2.86
N HIS A 425 -5.48 -20.91 1.99
CA HIS A 425 -4.86 -19.60 1.95
C HIS A 425 -5.22 -18.81 3.23
N LEU A 426 -4.21 -18.28 3.93
CA LEU A 426 -4.42 -17.61 5.22
C LEU A 426 -4.83 -16.13 5.07
N ASP A 427 -4.52 -15.49 3.95
CA ASP A 427 -5.07 -14.17 3.63
C ASP A 427 -6.55 -14.27 3.24
N LEU A 428 -7.41 -13.86 4.17
CA LEU A 428 -8.87 -13.91 3.99
C LEU A 428 -9.44 -12.66 3.31
N ARG A 429 -8.65 -11.64 2.97
CA ARG A 429 -9.15 -10.38 2.39
C ARG A 429 -9.97 -10.59 1.11
N MET A 430 -9.58 -11.58 0.31
CA MET A 430 -10.28 -11.96 -0.92
C MET A 430 -11.63 -12.66 -0.65
N ALA A 431 -11.82 -13.21 0.56
CA ALA A 431 -13.04 -13.90 0.97
C ALA A 431 -14.12 -12.95 1.52
N PHE A 432 -13.85 -11.63 1.55
CA PHE A 432 -14.85 -10.61 1.88
C PHE A 432 -15.61 -10.16 0.62
N PRO A 433 -16.88 -9.74 0.77
CA PRO A 433 -17.67 -9.24 -0.35
C PRO A 433 -17.03 -8.01 -0.99
N ARG A 434 -16.79 -8.06 -2.30
CA ARG A 434 -16.33 -6.93 -3.12
C ARG A 434 -17.35 -6.64 -4.21
N PRO A 435 -17.70 -5.37 -4.47
CA PRO A 435 -18.65 -5.05 -5.54
C PRO A 435 -18.08 -5.50 -6.89
N ILE A 436 -18.97 -5.94 -7.77
CA ILE A 436 -18.66 -6.22 -9.17
C ILE A 436 -19.58 -5.39 -10.06
N HIS A 437 -19.09 -5.08 -11.25
CA HIS A 437 -19.83 -4.33 -12.26
C HIS A 437 -20.10 -5.23 -13.46
N GLU A 438 -21.19 -4.94 -14.14
CA GLU A 438 -21.60 -5.60 -15.36
C GLU A 438 -21.42 -4.63 -16.52
N TYR A 439 -21.02 -5.16 -17.67
CA TYR A 439 -20.71 -4.38 -18.85
C TYR A 439 -21.50 -4.92 -20.03
N TYR A 440 -22.26 -4.04 -20.69
CA TYR A 440 -23.10 -4.37 -21.82
C TYR A 440 -22.67 -3.54 -23.02
N VAL A 441 -22.44 -4.18 -24.17
CA VAL A 441 -21.88 -3.51 -25.34
C VAL A 441 -22.89 -3.51 -26.47
N THR A 442 -23.26 -2.33 -26.95
CA THR A 442 -24.21 -2.15 -28.05
C THR A 442 -23.72 -1.11 -29.06
N LEU A 443 -24.55 -0.81 -30.05
CA LEU A 443 -24.29 0.19 -31.09
C LEU A 443 -25.28 1.33 -30.98
N LEU A 444 -24.81 2.57 -31.08
CA LEU A 444 -25.63 3.78 -31.14
C LEU A 444 -25.36 4.52 -32.46
N PRO A 445 -26.38 5.02 -33.18
CA PRO A 445 -26.18 5.84 -34.37
C PRO A 445 -25.28 7.03 -34.06
N GLN A 446 -24.26 7.27 -34.90
CA GLN A 446 -23.34 8.39 -34.71
C GLN A 446 -24.07 9.75 -34.76
N ALA A 447 -25.20 9.83 -35.47
CA ALA A 447 -26.04 11.03 -35.55
C ALA A 447 -26.76 11.38 -34.24
N ASP A 448 -26.90 10.42 -33.31
CA ASP A 448 -27.52 10.64 -31.99
C ASP A 448 -26.51 11.14 -30.94
N ILE A 449 -25.24 11.28 -31.32
CA ILE A 449 -24.13 11.68 -30.47
C ILE A 449 -23.82 13.17 -30.68
N ARG A 450 -23.62 13.91 -29.58
CA ARG A 450 -23.18 15.31 -29.63
C ARG A 450 -21.68 15.41 -29.40
N HIS A 451 -20.89 15.00 -30.40
CA HIS A 451 -19.44 15.10 -30.34
C HIS A 451 -19.01 16.57 -30.39
N ARG A 452 -18.33 17.06 -29.35
CA ARG A 452 -17.98 18.47 -29.18
C ARG A 452 -16.56 18.69 -28.69
N VAL A 453 -15.98 19.79 -29.13
CA VAL A 453 -14.70 20.33 -28.65
C VAL A 453 -14.97 21.57 -27.82
N HIS A 454 -14.36 21.66 -26.64
CA HIS A 454 -14.45 22.82 -25.76
C HIS A 454 -13.11 23.54 -25.68
N LEU A 455 -13.12 24.86 -25.85
CA LEU A 455 -11.95 25.72 -25.94
C LEU A 455 -11.92 26.77 -24.81
N PRO A 456 -11.47 26.42 -23.59
CA PRO A 456 -11.50 27.31 -22.42
C PRO A 456 -10.83 28.67 -22.62
N TRP A 457 -9.75 28.75 -23.40
CA TRP A 457 -9.01 30.01 -23.64
C TRP A 457 -9.72 30.98 -24.59
N ARG A 458 -10.72 30.51 -25.35
CA ARG A 458 -11.56 31.33 -26.25
C ARG A 458 -12.90 31.69 -25.63
N GLY A 459 -12.91 32.01 -24.34
CA GLY A 459 -14.15 32.32 -23.60
C GLY A 459 -15.08 31.12 -23.43
N GLY A 460 -14.55 29.89 -23.50
CA GLY A 460 -15.34 28.66 -23.39
C GLY A 460 -16.13 28.30 -24.64
N GLU A 461 -15.66 28.73 -25.82
CA GLU A 461 -16.26 28.37 -27.10
C GLU A 461 -16.39 26.84 -27.28
N VAL A 462 -17.51 26.40 -27.84
CA VAL A 462 -17.83 24.99 -28.07
C VAL A 462 -18.09 24.75 -29.55
N LEU A 463 -17.38 23.80 -30.15
CA LEU A 463 -17.52 23.44 -31.56
C LEU A 463 -18.15 22.05 -31.68
N ASP A 464 -19.20 21.92 -32.49
CA ASP A 464 -19.82 20.63 -32.80
C ASP A 464 -19.06 19.92 -33.94
N ILE A 465 -18.81 18.63 -33.76
CA ILE A 465 -18.21 17.76 -34.77
C ILE A 465 -19.33 16.94 -35.44
N PRO A 466 -19.64 17.17 -36.72
CA PRO A 466 -20.74 16.49 -37.38
C PRO A 466 -20.41 14.99 -37.58
N PRO A 467 -21.43 14.10 -37.59
CA PRO A 467 -21.25 12.69 -37.90
C PRO A 467 -20.73 12.48 -39.33
N PRO A 468 -20.20 11.29 -39.68
CA PRO A 468 -19.74 11.03 -41.03
C PRO A 468 -20.87 11.19 -42.07
N PRO A 469 -20.67 11.96 -43.16
CA PRO A 469 -21.70 12.18 -44.17
C PRO A 469 -21.91 10.95 -45.08
N GLN A 470 -20.91 10.07 -45.16
CA GLN A 470 -20.96 8.80 -45.87
C GLN A 470 -20.63 7.68 -44.89
N THR A 471 -21.51 6.69 -44.84
CA THR A 471 -21.38 5.53 -43.95
C THR A 471 -21.77 4.26 -44.71
N ARG A 472 -21.33 3.10 -44.22
CA ARG A 472 -21.67 1.79 -44.79
C ARG A 472 -22.22 0.88 -43.70
N VAL A 473 -23.33 0.21 -43.96
CA VAL A 473 -23.82 -0.90 -43.11
C VAL A 473 -23.02 -2.16 -43.44
N TRP A 474 -22.53 -2.83 -42.42
CA TRP A 474 -21.72 -4.04 -42.53
C TRP A 474 -22.48 -5.27 -42.04
N ASP A 475 -22.15 -6.44 -42.60
CA ASP A 475 -22.72 -7.70 -42.12
C ASP A 475 -22.24 -8.01 -40.70
N LYS A 476 -23.12 -8.55 -39.86
CA LYS A 476 -22.81 -8.90 -38.46
C LYS A 476 -21.71 -9.97 -38.34
N ILE A 477 -21.58 -10.83 -39.35
CA ILE A 477 -20.61 -11.94 -39.38
C ILE A 477 -19.52 -11.59 -40.38
N GLN A 478 -18.26 -11.58 -39.93
CA GLN A 478 -17.12 -11.39 -40.81
C GLN A 478 -16.78 -12.68 -41.60
N PRO A 479 -16.16 -12.58 -42.77
CA PRO A 479 -15.68 -13.76 -43.52
C PRO A 479 -14.74 -14.64 -42.69
N SER A 480 -14.92 -15.98 -42.72
CA SER A 480 -14.08 -16.97 -42.01
C SER A 480 -13.82 -18.24 -42.84
N GLN A 481 -12.79 -19.02 -42.49
CA GLN A 481 -12.42 -20.29 -43.16
C GLN A 481 -12.25 -21.42 -42.12
N PRO A 482 -12.99 -22.55 -42.20
CA PRO A 482 -13.07 -23.53 -41.11
C PRO A 482 -12.04 -24.67 -41.10
N THR A 483 -11.29 -24.92 -42.19
CA THR A 483 -10.33 -26.05 -42.28
C THR A 483 -9.09 -25.73 -43.11
N THR A 484 -7.93 -26.22 -42.66
CA THR A 484 -6.65 -26.20 -43.38
C THR A 484 -6.48 -27.50 -44.18
N THR A 485 -5.98 -27.42 -45.43
CA THR A 485 -5.69 -28.59 -46.27
C THR A 485 -4.31 -29.21 -45.92
N THR A 486 -4.35 -30.46 -45.42
CA THR A 486 -3.33 -31.50 -45.11
C THR A 486 -1.82 -31.30 -45.39
N ILE A 487 -0.98 -31.72 -44.41
CA ILE A 487 0.24 -32.56 -44.63
C ILE A 487 0.42 -33.58 -43.49
N GLY A 488 0.49 -34.88 -43.85
CA GLY A 488 1.49 -35.85 -43.38
C GLY A 488 1.31 -36.53 -42.01
N GLY A 489 0.90 -37.81 -42.03
CA GLY A 489 0.62 -38.67 -40.88
C GLY A 489 1.72 -38.83 -39.83
N ALA A 490 1.28 -39.00 -38.58
CA ALA A 490 2.11 -39.38 -37.44
C ALA A 490 1.60 -40.71 -36.84
N VAL A 491 2.56 -41.61 -36.60
CA VAL A 491 2.41 -43.00 -36.19
C VAL A 491 1.94 -43.12 -34.73
N ASP A 492 1.10 -44.13 -34.48
CA ASP A 492 0.48 -44.45 -33.20
C ASP A 492 1.49 -45.01 -32.16
N PRO A 493 1.73 -44.31 -31.02
CA PRO A 493 2.60 -44.75 -29.93
C PRO A 493 2.07 -45.95 -29.12
N ALA A 494 0.83 -46.40 -29.36
CA ALA A 494 0.19 -47.45 -28.58
C ALA A 494 0.83 -48.85 -28.74
N THR A 495 1.70 -49.06 -29.73
CA THR A 495 2.18 -50.40 -30.10
C THR A 495 3.57 -50.80 -29.58
N ALA A 496 4.32 -49.95 -28.86
CA ALA A 496 5.77 -50.16 -28.70
C ALA A 496 6.30 -50.69 -27.35
N PHE A 497 5.59 -50.63 -26.22
CA PHE A 497 6.25 -50.83 -24.91
C PHE A 497 5.46 -51.69 -23.93
N GLY A 498 5.50 -53.02 -24.10
CA GLY A 498 5.01 -53.98 -23.09
C GLY A 498 5.38 -53.52 -21.67
N LYS A 499 4.37 -53.45 -20.79
CA LYS A 499 4.33 -52.39 -19.77
C LYS A 499 4.88 -52.81 -18.40
N THR A 500 6.06 -52.33 -18.04
CA THR A 500 6.35 -51.94 -16.65
C THR A 500 6.17 -50.44 -16.52
N VAL A 501 5.46 -49.98 -15.49
CA VAL A 501 5.12 -48.57 -15.33
C VAL A 501 5.84 -47.98 -14.13
N ARG A 502 6.46 -46.82 -14.31
CA ARG A 502 6.89 -45.97 -13.21
C ARG A 502 5.63 -45.49 -12.49
N GLY A 503 5.58 -45.68 -11.18
CA GLY A 503 4.44 -45.27 -10.35
C GLY A 503 4.89 -44.45 -9.15
N PRO A 504 4.09 -43.48 -8.68
CA PRO A 504 4.40 -42.74 -7.47
C PRO A 504 4.36 -43.65 -6.24
N LEU A 505 5.23 -43.36 -5.27
CA LEU A 505 5.37 -44.12 -4.02
C LEU A 505 4.02 -44.31 -3.28
N GLY A 506 3.13 -43.32 -3.40
CA GLY A 506 1.78 -43.31 -2.83
C GLY A 506 0.83 -44.42 -3.30
N TRP A 507 1.16 -45.16 -4.37
CA TRP A 507 0.36 -46.32 -4.80
C TRP A 507 0.36 -47.46 -3.78
N LEU A 508 1.51 -47.69 -3.13
CA LEU A 508 1.71 -48.77 -2.16
C LEU A 508 1.89 -48.22 -0.74
N VAL A 509 2.48 -47.03 -0.60
CA VAL A 509 2.90 -46.46 0.69
C VAL A 509 2.00 -45.30 1.09
N HIS A 510 1.46 -45.35 2.29
CA HIS A 510 0.77 -44.21 2.90
C HIS A 510 1.77 -43.31 3.60
N ALA A 511 1.49 -42.02 3.64
CA ALA A 511 2.32 -41.05 4.34
C ALA A 511 1.49 -39.99 5.05
N ARG A 512 2.02 -39.47 6.15
CA ARG A 512 1.49 -38.29 6.83
C ARG A 512 2.62 -37.48 7.44
N SER A 513 2.57 -36.17 7.23
CA SER A 513 3.49 -35.21 7.84
C SER A 513 2.80 -34.33 8.89
N GLY A 514 3.60 -33.71 9.73
CA GLY A 514 3.17 -32.74 10.75
C GLY A 514 4.29 -31.77 11.11
N ASP A 515 3.91 -30.56 11.53
CA ASP A 515 4.83 -29.52 11.97
C ASP A 515 5.12 -29.62 13.48
N LYS A 516 6.34 -29.21 13.86
CA LYS A 516 6.84 -29.06 15.23
C LYS A 516 7.76 -27.84 15.31
N GLY A 517 7.16 -26.65 15.26
CA GLY A 517 7.93 -25.41 15.20
C GLY A 517 8.62 -25.28 13.85
N SER A 518 9.96 -25.20 13.86
CA SER A 518 10.83 -25.20 12.68
C SER A 518 11.02 -26.58 12.07
N ASP A 519 10.79 -27.64 12.84
CA ASP A 519 10.96 -29.03 12.40
C ASP A 519 9.66 -29.55 11.80
N CYS A 520 9.77 -30.57 10.94
CA CYS A 520 8.61 -31.34 10.52
C CYS A 520 8.92 -32.82 10.52
N ASN A 521 7.90 -33.63 10.76
CA ASN A 521 8.02 -35.07 10.64
C ASN A 521 7.25 -35.60 9.44
N VAL A 522 7.61 -36.79 8.99
CA VAL A 522 6.83 -37.57 8.04
C VAL A 522 6.95 -39.05 8.35
N GLY A 523 5.80 -39.70 8.60
CA GLY A 523 5.69 -41.13 8.77
C GLY A 523 5.17 -41.80 7.50
N PHE A 524 5.82 -42.88 7.07
CA PHE A 524 5.43 -43.72 5.94
C PHE A 524 5.04 -45.12 6.43
N TRP A 525 3.98 -45.71 5.92
CA TRP A 525 3.59 -47.09 6.27
C TRP A 525 2.91 -47.83 5.12
N VAL A 526 2.94 -49.16 5.19
CA VAL A 526 2.37 -50.06 4.17
C VAL A 526 1.25 -50.93 4.76
N ARG A 527 0.44 -51.54 3.90
CA ARG A 527 -0.78 -52.26 4.30
C ARG A 527 -0.51 -53.72 4.62
N HIS A 528 0.51 -54.31 4.00
CA HIS A 528 0.81 -55.75 4.08
C HIS A 528 2.24 -55.99 4.61
N GLN A 529 2.47 -57.19 5.15
CA GLN A 529 3.72 -57.54 5.82
C GLN A 529 4.87 -57.80 4.83
N ASP A 530 4.56 -58.27 3.62
CA ASP A 530 5.49 -58.44 2.51
C ASP A 530 5.94 -57.10 1.91
N GLU A 531 5.10 -56.06 1.95
CA GLU A 531 5.44 -54.69 1.57
C GLU A 531 6.41 -54.02 2.58
N TRP A 532 6.44 -54.49 3.83
CA TRP A 532 7.20 -53.87 4.92
C TRP A 532 8.70 -53.96 4.72
N ASP A 533 9.19 -55.15 4.34
CA ASP A 533 10.60 -55.37 4.09
C ASP A 533 11.11 -54.54 2.90
N TRP A 534 10.27 -54.36 1.88
CA TRP A 534 10.53 -53.46 0.77
C TRP A 534 10.57 -51.99 1.20
N LEU A 535 9.59 -51.51 1.99
CA LEU A 535 9.50 -50.12 2.43
C LEU A 535 10.74 -49.70 3.25
N ARG A 536 11.11 -50.51 4.26
CA ARG A 536 12.24 -50.19 5.14
C ARG A 536 13.59 -50.22 4.43
N GLY A 537 13.74 -51.12 3.44
CA GLY A 537 14.92 -51.17 2.57
C GLY A 537 15.00 -50.00 1.58
N LEU A 538 13.85 -49.54 1.07
CA LEU A 538 13.79 -48.43 0.11
C LEU A 538 14.04 -47.07 0.78
N LEU A 539 13.33 -46.76 1.87
CA LEU A 539 13.35 -45.45 2.51
C LEU A 539 14.48 -45.35 3.55
N SER A 540 15.69 -45.08 3.08
CA SER A 540 16.84 -44.67 3.91
C SER A 540 16.92 -43.14 4.08
N VAL A 541 17.82 -42.65 4.96
CA VAL A 541 18.10 -41.20 5.06
C VAL A 541 18.57 -40.64 3.72
N ALA A 542 19.56 -41.27 3.08
CA ALA A 542 20.03 -40.88 1.75
C ALA A 542 18.93 -40.90 0.68
N LYS A 543 17.98 -41.85 0.77
CA LYS A 543 16.82 -41.85 -0.11
C LYS A 543 15.90 -40.67 0.18
N MET A 544 15.70 -40.30 1.44
CA MET A 544 14.89 -39.15 1.84
C MET A 544 15.50 -37.84 1.32
N GLU A 545 16.82 -37.65 1.46
CA GLU A 545 17.55 -36.51 0.89
C GLU A 545 17.31 -36.41 -0.63
N LYS A 546 17.41 -37.55 -1.33
CA LYS A 546 17.12 -37.62 -2.77
C LYS A 546 15.65 -37.31 -3.12
N LEU A 547 14.70 -37.69 -2.26
CA LEU A 547 13.27 -37.44 -2.48
C LEU A 547 12.88 -35.99 -2.18
N LEU A 548 13.55 -35.34 -1.23
CA LEU A 548 13.40 -33.91 -0.94
C LEU A 548 13.98 -33.04 -2.07
N ALA A 549 14.96 -33.56 -2.82
CA ALA A 549 15.53 -32.90 -4.00
C ALA A 549 15.91 -31.44 -3.71
N ASP A 550 15.26 -30.46 -4.36
CA ASP A 550 15.63 -29.04 -4.25
C ASP A 550 15.31 -28.46 -2.85
N GLU A 551 14.44 -29.13 -2.09
CA GLU A 551 14.05 -28.75 -0.72
C GLU A 551 15.06 -29.21 0.33
N PHE A 552 15.99 -30.12 0.00
CA PHE A 552 17.00 -30.56 0.96
C PHE A 552 18.12 -29.52 1.08
N LYS A 553 18.08 -28.72 2.16
CA LYS A 553 19.10 -27.69 2.45
C LYS A 553 20.23 -28.16 3.38
N GLY A 554 20.52 -29.48 3.40
CA GLY A 554 21.64 -30.04 4.16
C GLY A 554 21.41 -30.17 5.68
N LYS A 555 20.17 -30.01 6.16
CA LYS A 555 19.84 -30.13 7.59
C LYS A 555 19.71 -31.59 8.03
N PRO A 556 19.96 -31.93 9.30
CA PRO A 556 19.90 -33.31 9.77
C PRO A 556 18.51 -33.95 9.58
N ILE A 557 18.52 -35.25 9.23
CA ILE A 557 17.30 -36.07 9.11
C ILE A 557 17.40 -37.24 10.09
N GLY A 558 16.52 -37.24 11.09
CA GLY A 558 16.31 -38.39 11.97
C GLY A 558 15.47 -39.46 11.27
N ARG A 559 15.82 -40.74 11.43
CA ARG A 559 15.04 -41.88 10.92
C ARG A 559 14.93 -42.97 11.97
N PHE A 560 13.73 -43.52 12.15
CA PHE A 560 13.54 -44.75 12.94
C PHE A 560 12.41 -45.62 12.39
N GLU A 561 12.42 -46.90 12.75
CA GLU A 561 11.48 -47.91 12.27
C GLU A 561 10.48 -48.31 13.35
N LEU A 562 9.25 -48.62 12.92
CA LEU A 562 8.15 -49.08 13.77
C LEU A 562 7.63 -50.41 13.20
N PRO A 563 8.29 -51.55 13.49
CA PRO A 563 8.00 -52.83 12.82
C PRO A 563 6.56 -53.32 13.02
N ASN A 564 6.00 -53.16 14.22
CA ASN A 564 4.62 -53.56 14.53
C ASN A 564 3.56 -52.69 13.83
N MET A 565 3.96 -51.52 13.32
CA MET A 565 3.12 -50.64 12.52
C MET A 565 3.44 -50.73 11.02
N ARG A 566 4.48 -51.49 10.65
CA ARG A 566 5.04 -51.55 9.30
C ARG A 566 5.32 -50.15 8.75
N ALA A 567 5.97 -49.33 9.57
CA ALA A 567 6.20 -47.91 9.29
C ALA A 567 7.66 -47.47 9.44
N VAL A 568 8.08 -46.52 8.61
CA VAL A 568 9.35 -45.80 8.71
C VAL A 568 9.03 -44.34 8.96
N HIS A 569 9.61 -43.75 10.00
CA HIS A 569 9.38 -42.37 10.38
C HIS A 569 10.65 -41.53 10.20
N PHE A 570 10.46 -40.31 9.69
CA PHE A 570 11.50 -39.31 9.53
C PHE A 570 11.18 -38.04 10.29
N LEU A 571 12.20 -37.42 10.88
CA LEU A 571 12.15 -36.08 11.46
C LEU A 571 13.15 -35.21 10.68
N LEU A 572 12.63 -34.19 9.99
CA LEU A 572 13.41 -33.23 9.22
C LEU A 572 13.63 -32.00 10.10
N HIS A 573 14.87 -31.77 10.52
CA HIS A 573 15.19 -30.65 11.41
C HIS A 573 15.27 -29.33 10.63
N GLU A 574 14.66 -28.28 11.18
CA GLU A 574 14.61 -26.91 10.64
C GLU A 574 14.09 -26.82 9.19
N HIS A 575 13.36 -27.83 8.71
CA HIS A 575 12.91 -27.87 7.33
C HIS A 575 11.79 -26.86 7.02
N LEU A 576 11.10 -26.35 8.04
CA LEU A 576 10.10 -25.29 7.92
C LEU A 576 10.65 -23.88 8.24
N ASP A 577 11.97 -23.73 8.40
CA ASP A 577 12.63 -22.47 8.80
C ASP A 577 12.01 -21.88 10.10
N ARG A 578 11.19 -20.82 10.00
CA ARG A 578 10.54 -20.15 11.15
C ARG A 578 9.09 -20.65 11.41
N GLY A 579 8.67 -21.73 10.77
CA GLY A 579 7.36 -22.39 10.96
C GLY A 579 6.27 -21.97 9.97
N PHE A 580 5.06 -22.50 10.16
CA PHE A 580 3.93 -22.48 9.21
C PHE A 580 3.57 -21.08 8.66
N LEU A 581 3.70 -20.01 9.46
CA LEU A 581 3.26 -18.66 9.06
C LEU A 581 4.15 -17.96 8.03
N LYS A 582 5.39 -18.44 7.76
CA LYS A 582 6.30 -17.82 6.78
C LYS A 582 6.26 -18.48 5.39
N ASN A 583 5.93 -19.77 5.31
CA ASN A 583 6.17 -20.59 4.10
C ASN A 583 5.22 -20.37 2.92
N PHE A 584 4.27 -19.42 2.99
CA PHE A 584 3.41 -19.05 1.86
C PHE A 584 3.97 -17.91 0.99
N VAL A 585 5.09 -17.29 1.38
CA VAL A 585 5.67 -16.12 0.68
C VAL A 585 7.00 -16.42 -0.01
N THR A 586 7.55 -17.62 0.14
CA THR A 586 8.86 -17.95 -0.44
C THR A 586 8.73 -18.52 -1.84
N VAL A 587 8.98 -17.68 -2.84
CA VAL A 587 9.74 -18.11 -4.02
C VAL A 587 11.06 -18.69 -3.48
N PRO A 588 11.59 -19.82 -4.00
CA PRO A 588 12.92 -20.28 -3.61
C PRO A 588 13.94 -19.14 -3.75
N ASP A 589 15.04 -19.18 -3.00
CA ASP A 589 16.24 -18.35 -3.23
C ASP A 589 16.77 -18.62 -4.65
N ASP A 590 16.10 -18.05 -5.65
CA ASP A 590 16.49 -18.07 -7.04
C ASP A 590 17.44 -16.88 -7.20
N PRO A 591 18.73 -17.11 -7.49
CA PRO A 591 19.70 -16.03 -7.64
C PRO A 591 19.35 -15.03 -8.77
N ARG A 592 18.33 -15.32 -9.60
CA ARG A 592 17.76 -14.39 -10.61
C ARG A 592 16.81 -13.35 -10.02
N TYR A 593 16.31 -13.54 -8.80
CA TYR A 593 15.39 -12.63 -8.11
C TYR A 593 15.94 -12.28 -6.71
N PRO A 594 16.92 -11.37 -6.60
CA PRO A 594 17.37 -10.89 -5.31
C PRO A 594 16.20 -10.21 -4.57
N ASP A 595 16.11 -10.45 -3.25
CA ASP A 595 15.12 -9.82 -2.38
C ASP A 595 15.06 -8.30 -2.61
N ILE A 596 13.89 -7.79 -2.98
CA ILE A 596 13.63 -6.36 -3.11
C ILE A 596 13.52 -5.78 -1.69
N PRO A 597 14.29 -4.74 -1.30
CA PRO A 597 14.13 -4.09 -0.02
C PRO A 597 12.71 -3.49 0.09
N SER A 598 11.86 -4.06 0.94
CA SER A 598 10.47 -3.60 1.07
C SER A 598 10.42 -2.19 1.66
N THR A 599 9.92 -1.22 0.90
CA THR A 599 9.75 0.18 1.35
C THR A 599 8.36 0.50 1.90
N ASN A 600 7.43 -0.45 1.97
CA ASN A 600 6.08 -0.25 2.51
C ASN A 600 5.67 -1.35 3.50
N SER A 601 6.47 -1.57 4.55
CA SER A 601 5.98 -2.27 5.74
C SER A 601 5.29 -1.27 6.65
N THR A 602 4.02 -1.53 7.00
CA THR A 602 3.46 -1.01 8.25
C THR A 602 4.47 -1.34 9.36
N MET A 603 5.05 -0.30 9.97
CA MET A 603 6.11 -0.48 10.95
C MET A 603 5.64 -1.36 12.10
N SER A 604 6.24 -2.53 12.22
CA SER A 604 6.10 -3.35 13.42
C SER A 604 7.05 -2.83 14.50
N LEU A 605 6.48 -2.35 15.60
CA LEU A 605 7.16 -1.96 16.84
C LEU A 605 7.78 -3.18 17.54
N SER A 606 7.13 -4.35 17.40
CA SER A 606 7.54 -5.61 18.04
C SER A 606 8.70 -6.34 17.35
N ASN A 607 8.97 -6.03 16.07
CA ASN A 607 9.99 -6.69 15.24
C ASN A 607 11.36 -5.99 15.22
N LYS A 608 11.67 -5.11 16.18
CA LYS A 608 12.96 -4.41 16.24
C LYS A 608 14.00 -5.18 17.06
N LEU A 609 15.23 -5.24 16.55
CA LEU A 609 16.38 -5.85 17.23
C LEU A 609 16.58 -5.18 18.59
N SER A 610 16.86 -5.96 19.63
CA SER A 610 17.16 -5.45 20.96
C SER A 610 18.58 -5.77 21.38
N ILE A 611 19.09 -5.10 22.42
CA ILE A 611 20.45 -5.31 22.92
C ILE A 611 20.72 -6.77 23.30
N THR A 612 19.68 -7.55 23.62
CA THR A 612 19.80 -8.99 23.91
C THR A 612 20.02 -9.86 22.67
N ASP A 613 19.84 -9.30 21.48
CA ASP A 613 19.87 -10.01 20.20
C ASP A 613 21.18 -9.75 19.43
N VAL A 614 22.11 -8.99 20.01
CA VAL A 614 23.39 -8.57 19.39
C VAL A 614 24.59 -9.09 20.18
N ASP A 615 25.66 -9.46 19.48
CA ASP A 615 26.92 -9.83 20.10
C ASP A 615 27.69 -8.56 20.50
N LEU A 616 27.95 -8.42 21.80
CA LEU A 616 28.64 -7.26 22.38
C LEU A 616 30.11 -7.56 22.71
N LYS A 617 30.52 -8.82 22.63
CA LYS A 617 31.84 -9.24 23.10
C LYS A 617 32.95 -8.58 22.26
N ASP A 618 33.89 -7.96 22.95
CA ASP A 618 35.04 -7.25 22.38
C ASP A 618 34.66 -6.09 21.42
N LYS A 619 33.40 -5.62 21.45
CA LYS A 619 32.89 -4.52 20.64
C LYS A 619 32.90 -3.18 21.37
N ARG A 620 33.04 -2.09 20.61
CA ARG A 620 32.74 -0.72 21.06
C ARG A 620 31.25 -0.48 20.92
N VAL A 621 30.53 -0.40 22.03
CA VAL A 621 29.07 -0.28 22.05
C VAL A 621 28.69 1.19 22.19
N LEU A 622 28.21 1.80 21.11
CA LEU A 622 27.75 3.20 21.11
C LEU A 622 26.28 3.26 21.52
N ILE A 623 26.00 3.84 22.69
CA ILE A 623 24.67 3.89 23.29
C ILE A 623 24.16 5.34 23.33
N ARG A 624 23.03 5.57 22.68
CA ARG A 624 22.28 6.83 22.78
C ARG A 624 21.32 6.75 23.96
N VAL A 625 21.62 7.52 25.02
CA VAL A 625 20.87 7.54 26.28
C VAL A 625 20.19 8.88 26.50
N ASP A 626 19.14 8.91 27.33
CA ASP A 626 18.45 10.14 27.72
C ASP A 626 18.96 10.60 29.10
N PHE A 627 19.94 11.49 29.15
CA PHE A 627 20.47 12.11 30.37
C PHE A 627 20.05 13.59 30.47
N ASN A 628 18.89 13.93 29.93
CA ASN A 628 18.33 15.27 30.08
C ASN A 628 17.71 15.44 31.49
N VAL A 629 18.58 15.51 32.50
CA VAL A 629 18.21 15.62 33.92
C VAL A 629 18.09 17.08 34.39
N PRO A 630 17.18 17.38 35.33
CA PRO A 630 17.12 18.70 35.94
C PRO A 630 18.34 18.94 36.85
N LEU A 631 18.92 20.14 36.71
CA LEU A 631 20.02 20.63 37.54
C LEU A 631 19.53 21.81 38.38
N ASP A 632 19.95 21.88 39.64
CA ASP A 632 19.73 23.06 40.48
C ASP A 632 20.70 24.21 40.13
N SER A 633 20.60 25.32 40.87
CA SER A 633 21.49 26.49 40.72
C SER A 633 22.96 26.18 41.01
N GLU A 634 23.27 25.09 41.73
CA GLU A 634 24.63 24.63 42.05
C GLU A 634 25.13 23.56 41.05
N LYS A 635 24.40 23.32 39.95
CA LYS A 635 24.66 22.28 38.94
C LYS A 635 24.60 20.85 39.50
N LYS A 636 23.90 20.62 40.62
CA LYS A 636 23.64 19.27 41.15
C LYS A 636 22.37 18.69 40.53
N ILE A 637 22.36 17.38 40.33
CA ILE A 637 21.21 16.65 39.78
C ILE A 637 20.12 16.57 40.84
N THR A 638 18.94 17.12 40.55
CA THR A 638 17.80 17.10 41.48
C THR A 638 16.91 15.86 41.31
N ASN A 639 16.97 15.22 40.13
CA ASN A 639 16.30 13.94 39.86
C ASN A 639 17.18 13.09 38.91
N ASN A 640 17.63 11.93 39.38
CA ASN A 640 18.50 11.01 38.65
C ASN A 640 17.75 9.86 37.94
N GLN A 641 16.41 9.84 37.91
CA GLN A 641 15.60 8.74 37.37
C GLN A 641 15.96 8.38 35.92
N ARG A 642 16.26 9.38 35.08
CA ARG A 642 16.70 9.17 33.70
C ARG A 642 18.06 8.47 33.60
N ILE A 643 18.96 8.75 34.53
CA ILE A 643 20.27 8.08 34.63
C ILE A 643 20.06 6.63 35.06
N VAL A 644 19.25 6.43 36.10
CA VAL A 644 18.90 5.09 36.62
C VAL A 644 18.26 4.21 35.53
N GLY A 645 17.39 4.79 34.70
CA GLY A 645 16.72 4.09 33.59
C GLY A 645 17.66 3.51 32.53
N ALA A 646 18.83 4.11 32.31
CA ALA A 646 19.81 3.62 31.34
C ALA A 646 20.76 2.54 31.92
N LEU A 647 20.84 2.40 33.25
CA LEU A 647 21.77 1.47 33.90
C LEU A 647 21.63 0.01 33.44
N PRO A 648 20.42 -0.55 33.21
CA PRO A 648 20.30 -1.93 32.75
C PRO A 648 21.02 -2.18 31.42
N THR A 649 20.89 -1.26 30.47
CA THR A 649 21.53 -1.35 29.15
C THR A 649 23.05 -1.21 29.27
N ILE A 650 23.51 -0.27 30.09
CA ILE A 650 24.95 -0.04 30.34
C ILE A 650 25.59 -1.27 31.01
N LYS A 651 24.97 -1.79 32.07
CA LYS A 651 25.46 -2.97 32.79
C LYS A 651 25.48 -4.20 31.90
N TYR A 652 24.42 -4.41 31.11
CA TYR A 652 24.37 -5.55 30.19
C TYR A 652 25.49 -5.51 29.15
N ALA A 653 25.83 -4.33 28.59
CA ALA A 653 26.96 -4.22 27.67
C ALA A 653 28.29 -4.57 28.34
N ILE A 654 28.51 -4.11 29.58
CA ILE A 654 29.70 -4.45 30.38
C ILE A 654 29.76 -5.96 30.66
N ASP A 655 28.66 -6.52 31.16
CA ASP A 655 28.58 -7.92 31.62
C ASP A 655 28.70 -8.92 30.44
N ASN A 656 28.35 -8.49 29.22
CA ASN A 656 28.51 -9.27 27.99
C ASN A 656 29.82 -8.98 27.26
N GLY A 657 30.81 -8.42 27.96
CA GLY A 657 32.19 -8.35 27.47
C GLY A 657 32.46 -7.26 26.45
N ALA A 658 31.71 -6.15 26.45
CA ALA A 658 32.03 -5.00 25.60
C ALA A 658 33.48 -4.53 25.82
N LYS A 659 34.19 -4.23 24.73
CA LYS A 659 35.51 -3.60 24.79
C LYS A 659 35.41 -2.22 25.45
N ALA A 660 34.44 -1.43 25.01
CA ALA A 660 34.14 -0.09 25.53
C ALA A 660 32.64 0.20 25.44
N VAL A 661 32.11 0.94 26.42
CA VAL A 661 30.73 1.43 26.43
C VAL A 661 30.74 2.94 26.23
N VAL A 662 30.31 3.41 25.07
CA VAL A 662 30.35 4.82 24.67
C VAL A 662 28.96 5.42 24.80
N LEU A 663 28.76 6.33 25.74
CA LEU A 663 27.49 6.98 26.02
C LEU A 663 27.43 8.34 25.36
N MET A 664 26.39 8.60 24.57
CA MET A 664 26.10 9.92 24.03
C MET A 664 24.71 10.40 24.44
N SER A 665 24.60 11.65 24.90
CA SER A 665 23.32 12.22 25.33
C SER A 665 23.16 13.69 24.95
N HIS A 666 22.09 14.32 25.42
CA HIS A 666 21.90 15.76 25.36
C HIS A 666 21.36 16.25 26.70
N LEU A 667 21.59 17.51 27.02
CA LEU A 667 21.03 18.17 28.20
C LEU A 667 20.56 19.57 27.83
N GLY A 668 19.31 19.90 28.17
CA GLY A 668 18.72 21.21 27.90
C GLY A 668 18.63 21.58 26.41
N ARG A 669 18.69 22.90 26.16
CA ARG A 669 18.56 23.53 24.84
C ARG A 669 19.72 24.52 24.61
N PRO A 670 20.92 24.02 24.28
CA PRO A 670 22.07 24.87 23.97
C PRO A 670 22.02 25.51 22.57
N ASP A 671 21.03 25.15 21.74
CA ASP A 671 20.77 25.73 20.41
C ASP A 671 22.00 25.72 19.47
N GLY A 672 22.79 24.64 19.49
CA GLY A 672 23.95 24.43 18.60
C GLY A 672 25.21 25.19 19.00
N LYS A 673 25.31 25.62 20.26
CA LYS A 673 26.46 26.35 20.80
C LYS A 673 26.93 25.75 22.13
N ARG A 674 28.24 25.72 22.34
CA ARG A 674 28.81 25.26 23.62
C ARG A 674 28.37 26.19 24.76
N ASN A 675 27.77 25.60 25.79
CA ASN A 675 27.31 26.33 26.97
C ASN A 675 27.50 25.49 28.23
N GLU A 676 28.34 25.97 29.15
CA GLU A 676 28.67 25.25 30.39
C GLU A 676 27.48 24.98 31.31
N LYS A 677 26.37 25.72 31.17
CA LYS A 677 25.12 25.45 31.88
C LYS A 677 24.54 24.08 31.50
N TYR A 678 24.79 23.65 30.26
CA TYR A 678 24.21 22.45 29.68
C TYR A 678 25.25 21.33 29.45
N SER A 679 26.43 21.41 30.08
CA SER A 679 27.43 20.33 30.02
C SER A 679 26.91 19.06 30.70
N LEU A 680 27.28 17.89 30.16
CA LEU A 680 27.00 16.58 30.77
C LEU A 680 28.00 16.20 31.87
N LYS A 681 29.04 17.01 32.12
CA LYS A 681 30.05 16.74 33.16
C LYS A 681 29.47 16.43 34.55
N PRO A 682 28.40 17.09 35.04
CA PRO A 682 27.79 16.74 36.33
C PRO A 682 27.23 15.32 36.41
N VAL A 683 26.91 14.68 35.26
CA VAL A 683 26.38 13.31 35.19
C VAL A 683 27.46 12.26 35.51
N VAL A 684 28.74 12.60 35.31
CA VAL A 684 29.88 11.70 35.56
C VAL A 684 29.88 11.16 36.98
N GLY A 685 29.85 12.04 37.98
CA GLY A 685 29.93 11.63 39.39
C GLY A 685 28.76 10.75 39.83
N GLU A 686 27.56 11.00 39.30
CA GLU A 686 26.38 10.17 39.59
C GLU A 686 26.45 8.81 38.88
N LEU A 687 26.94 8.75 37.64
CA LEU A 687 27.19 7.47 36.94
C LEU A 687 28.25 6.63 37.65
N GLU A 688 29.37 7.24 38.07
CA GLU A 688 30.43 6.54 38.79
C GLU A 688 29.91 5.94 40.10
N LYS A 689 29.11 6.70 40.84
CA LYS A 689 28.45 6.25 42.06
C LYS A 689 27.48 5.08 41.81
N LEU A 690 26.69 5.13 40.74
CA LEU A 690 25.67 4.11 40.44
C LEU A 690 26.24 2.84 39.81
N LEU A 691 27.35 2.95 39.08
CA LEU A 691 28.00 1.83 38.37
C LEU A 691 29.19 1.23 39.13
N GLY A 692 29.75 1.95 40.10
CA GLY A 692 30.96 1.53 40.81
C GLY A 692 32.20 1.42 39.92
N LYS A 693 32.22 2.16 38.81
CA LYS A 693 33.30 2.19 37.80
C LYS A 693 33.60 3.63 37.42
N SER A 694 34.87 3.93 37.15
CA SER A 694 35.29 5.24 36.64
C SER A 694 34.69 5.52 35.27
N VAL A 695 34.27 6.77 35.03
CA VAL A 695 33.71 7.20 33.74
C VAL A 695 34.65 8.21 33.11
N VAL A 696 35.16 7.88 31.92
CA VAL A 696 35.99 8.80 31.13
C VAL A 696 35.08 9.81 30.44
N PHE A 697 35.28 11.10 30.71
CA PHE A 697 34.51 12.18 30.08
C PHE A 697 35.35 12.87 29.01
N THR A 698 34.82 13.00 27.80
CA THR A 698 35.49 13.72 26.70
C THR A 698 34.96 15.14 26.60
N SER A 699 35.82 16.08 26.19
CA SER A 699 35.44 17.50 26.14
C SER A 699 34.52 17.85 24.96
N ASP A 700 34.40 16.93 23.99
CA ASP A 700 33.56 16.97 22.79
C ASP A 700 32.98 15.57 22.49
N CYS A 701 31.99 15.47 21.60
CA CYS A 701 31.32 14.23 21.20
C CYS A 701 31.77 13.65 19.86
N VAL A 702 32.57 14.38 19.09
CA VAL A 702 33.18 13.92 17.84
C VAL A 702 34.62 14.44 17.74
N GLY A 703 35.41 13.88 16.83
CA GLY A 703 36.78 14.33 16.57
C GLY A 703 37.86 13.55 17.32
N PRO A 704 39.14 13.95 17.17
CA PRO A 704 40.29 13.12 17.54
C PRO A 704 40.35 12.73 19.02
N GLU A 705 39.99 13.64 19.93
CA GLU A 705 39.98 13.35 21.39
C GLU A 705 38.98 12.25 21.74
N ALA A 706 37.76 12.33 21.19
CA ALA A 706 36.73 11.33 21.42
C ALA A 706 37.10 9.97 20.79
N GLU A 707 37.64 9.98 19.56
CA GLU A 707 38.11 8.77 18.89
C GLU A 707 39.26 8.09 19.67
N GLU A 708 40.22 8.87 20.17
CA GLU A 708 41.35 8.36 20.95
C GLU A 708 40.90 7.77 22.30
N ALA A 709 40.01 8.47 23.03
CA ALA A 709 39.47 8.00 24.29
C ALA A 709 38.71 6.66 24.12
N VAL A 710 37.89 6.55 23.07
CA VAL A 710 37.14 5.33 22.76
C VAL A 710 38.06 4.18 22.31
N ASN A 711 39.09 4.46 21.50
CA ASN A 711 39.98 3.41 20.99
C ASN A 711 40.91 2.84 22.07
N LYS A 712 41.32 3.67 23.04
CA LYS A 712 42.11 3.27 24.22
C LYS A 712 41.27 2.54 25.28
N ALA A 713 39.96 2.74 25.28
CA ALA A 713 39.07 2.09 26.25
C ALA A 713 39.07 0.56 26.06
N THR A 714 39.26 -0.16 27.16
CA THR A 714 39.29 -1.64 27.20
C THR A 714 38.58 -2.17 28.44
N GLY A 715 38.23 -3.46 28.47
CA GLY A 715 37.65 -4.11 29.65
C GLY A 715 36.31 -3.54 30.10
N GLY A 716 35.49 -3.06 29.15
CA GLY A 716 34.17 -2.48 29.44
C GLY A 716 34.25 -1.10 30.08
N GLN A 717 35.33 -0.35 29.87
CA GLN A 717 35.43 1.05 30.29
C GLN A 717 34.30 1.89 29.71
N ILE A 718 33.79 2.82 30.51
CA ILE A 718 32.68 3.69 30.17
C ILE A 718 33.23 5.05 29.73
N VAL A 719 32.85 5.49 28.54
CA VAL A 719 33.18 6.80 27.98
C VAL A 719 31.88 7.59 27.84
N LEU A 720 31.76 8.73 28.53
CA LEU A 720 30.65 9.66 28.37
C LEU A 720 31.10 10.83 27.48
N LEU A 721 30.43 10.98 26.34
CA LEU A 721 30.64 12.10 25.43
C LEU A 721 29.94 13.36 25.94
N GLU A 722 30.48 14.53 25.58
CA GLU A 722 29.84 15.82 25.85
C GLU A 722 28.51 15.96 25.08
N ASN A 723 27.71 16.95 25.48
CA ASN A 723 26.36 17.21 24.98
C ASN A 723 26.30 17.36 23.44
N LEU A 724 25.58 16.45 22.77
CA LEU A 724 25.48 16.45 21.30
C LEU A 724 24.88 17.74 20.73
N ARG A 725 23.99 18.42 21.47
CA ARG A 725 23.36 19.66 21.00
C ARG A 725 24.27 20.89 21.07
N PHE A 726 25.52 20.73 21.52
CA PHE A 726 26.55 21.76 21.31
C PHE A 726 26.91 21.91 19.82
N HIS A 727 26.59 20.90 19.00
CA HIS A 727 26.70 20.92 17.55
C HIS A 727 25.33 21.17 16.93
N ALA A 728 25.24 22.14 16.01
CA ALA A 728 24.00 22.45 15.30
C ALA A 728 23.54 21.27 14.42
N GLU A 729 24.48 20.43 14.03
CA GLU A 729 24.38 19.25 13.19
C GLU A 729 23.56 18.12 13.85
N GLU A 730 23.45 18.11 15.18
CA GLU A 730 22.59 17.15 15.90
C GLU A 730 21.10 17.38 15.61
N GLU A 731 20.63 18.63 15.73
CA GLU A 731 19.23 18.99 15.48
C GLU A 731 18.97 19.42 14.02
N GLY A 732 20.04 19.53 13.22
CA GLY A 732 20.01 20.05 11.85
C GLY A 732 19.74 21.56 11.76
N SER A 733 19.77 22.25 12.90
CA SER A 733 19.56 23.69 13.00
C SER A 733 20.02 24.25 14.35
N SER A 734 20.32 25.54 14.36
CA SER A 734 20.65 26.35 15.55
C SER A 734 19.78 27.61 15.59
N LYS A 735 19.97 28.45 16.61
CA LYS A 735 19.40 29.80 16.63
C LYS A 735 20.48 30.88 16.52
N ASP A 736 20.20 31.89 15.72
CA ASP A 736 21.02 33.09 15.64
C ASP A 736 20.83 34.01 16.87
N ALA A 737 21.52 35.16 16.88
CA ALA A 737 21.47 36.11 17.97
C ALA A 737 20.06 36.70 18.22
N ASP A 738 19.20 36.69 17.20
CA ASP A 738 17.83 37.20 17.23
C ASP A 738 16.81 36.08 17.58
N GLY A 739 17.28 34.86 17.84
CA GLY A 739 16.45 33.71 18.18
C GLY A 739 15.78 33.04 16.97
N LYS A 740 16.17 33.40 15.74
CA LYS A 740 15.63 32.81 14.51
C LYS A 740 16.36 31.51 14.17
N LYS A 741 15.61 30.54 13.65
CA LYS A 741 16.12 29.21 13.28
C LYS A 741 17.02 29.30 12.04
N VAL A 742 18.25 28.83 12.16
CA VAL A 742 19.24 28.71 11.07
C VAL A 742 19.49 27.23 10.81
N LYS A 743 19.39 26.78 9.56
CA LYS A 743 19.59 25.37 9.19
C LYS A 743 21.09 25.07 9.10
N ALA A 744 21.52 23.92 9.61
CA ALA A 744 22.90 23.46 9.47
C ALA A 744 23.19 23.04 8.01
N ASP A 745 24.43 23.17 7.57
CA ASP A 745 24.89 22.70 6.26
C ASP A 745 24.71 21.17 6.17
N PRO A 746 23.99 20.63 5.16
CA PRO A 746 23.87 19.20 4.94
C PRO A 746 25.20 18.44 4.92
N ALA A 747 26.28 19.04 4.39
CA ALA A 747 27.60 18.42 4.37
C ALA A 747 28.21 18.28 5.77
N ALA A 748 28.05 19.33 6.60
CA ALA A 748 28.49 19.30 8.01
C ALA A 748 27.68 18.30 8.84
N VAL A 749 26.37 18.18 8.57
CA VAL A 749 25.51 17.14 9.20
C VAL A 749 26.01 15.74 8.86
N GLU A 750 26.37 15.48 7.60
CA GLU A 750 26.90 14.19 7.18
C GLU A 750 28.27 13.88 7.80
N GLU A 751 29.15 14.87 7.87
CA GLU A 751 30.45 14.74 8.54
C GLU A 751 30.29 14.42 10.04
N PHE A 752 29.40 15.14 10.73
CA PHE A 752 29.08 14.89 12.13
C PHE A 752 28.56 13.47 12.37
N ARG A 753 27.67 12.98 11.51
CA ARG A 753 27.14 11.60 11.56
C ARG A 753 28.21 10.54 11.34
N LYS A 754 29.15 10.78 10.41
CA LYS A 754 30.33 9.92 10.22
C LYS A 754 31.21 9.91 11.45
N GLY A 755 31.42 11.08 12.07
CA GLY A 755 32.12 11.22 13.34
C GLY A 755 31.54 10.33 14.44
N LEU A 756 30.22 10.41 14.66
CA LEU A 756 29.53 9.55 15.63
C LEU A 756 29.63 8.05 15.27
N THR A 757 29.46 7.71 13.99
CA THR A 757 29.49 6.32 13.51
C THR A 757 30.84 5.65 13.80
N LYS A 758 31.96 6.38 13.69
CA LYS A 758 33.31 5.84 13.96
C LYS A 758 33.53 5.38 15.40
N LEU A 759 32.73 5.87 16.35
CA LEU A 759 32.90 5.61 17.79
C LEU A 759 32.30 4.28 18.26
N GLY A 760 31.64 3.53 17.37
CA GLY A 760 31.04 2.24 17.72
C GLY A 760 31.27 1.17 16.66
N ASP A 761 31.07 -0.08 17.07
CA ASP A 761 30.93 -1.25 16.20
C ASP A 761 29.45 -1.71 16.18
N VAL A 762 28.72 -1.46 17.28
CA VAL A 762 27.27 -1.69 17.44
C VAL A 762 26.62 -0.42 17.98
N TYR A 763 25.46 -0.05 17.43
CA TYR A 763 24.66 1.08 17.91
C TYR A 763 23.47 0.59 18.74
N ILE A 764 23.30 1.14 19.94
CA ILE A 764 22.16 0.90 20.81
C ILE A 764 21.40 2.21 21.03
N ASN A 765 20.12 2.26 20.67
CA ASN A 765 19.26 3.38 21.01
C ASN A 765 18.45 3.07 22.26
N ASP A 766 18.69 3.79 23.35
CA ASP A 766 17.96 3.68 24.60
C ASP A 766 17.27 5.00 25.01
N ALA A 767 17.09 5.93 24.05
CA ALA A 767 16.56 7.27 24.26
C ALA A 767 15.20 7.48 23.57
N PHE A 768 14.18 6.71 23.97
CA PHE A 768 12.84 6.74 23.36
C PHE A 768 12.22 8.15 23.30
N GLY A 769 12.42 8.98 24.33
CA GLY A 769 11.92 10.36 24.38
C GLY A 769 12.40 11.27 23.25
N THR A 770 13.46 10.88 22.52
CA THR A 770 13.99 11.62 21.36
C THR A 770 13.70 10.93 20.02
N ALA A 771 13.07 9.75 20.02
CA ALA A 771 12.93 8.92 18.83
C ALA A 771 11.96 9.48 17.77
N HIS A 772 11.08 10.42 18.15
CA HIS A 772 10.23 11.18 17.22
C HIS A 772 11.01 12.18 16.36
N ARG A 773 12.27 12.45 16.68
CA ARG A 773 13.08 13.44 15.97
C ARG A 773 14.06 12.78 15.03
N ALA A 774 14.17 13.29 13.81
CA ALA A 774 15.17 12.86 12.82
C ALA A 774 16.55 13.48 13.09
N HIS A 775 16.99 13.52 14.35
CA HIS A 775 18.28 14.05 14.76
C HIS A 775 19.43 13.12 14.35
N SER A 776 20.64 13.66 14.21
CA SER A 776 21.80 12.89 13.74
C SER A 776 22.10 11.67 14.61
N SER A 777 22.02 11.79 15.93
CA SER A 777 22.17 10.64 16.82
C SER A 777 21.05 9.60 16.75
N MET A 778 19.86 9.94 16.24
CA MET A 778 18.73 9.01 16.11
C MET A 778 18.79 8.21 14.80
N VAL A 779 19.15 8.85 13.70
CA VAL A 779 19.03 8.28 12.34
C VAL A 779 20.36 8.18 11.58
N GLY A 780 21.41 8.85 12.06
CA GLY A 780 22.65 9.06 11.31
C GLY A 780 23.80 8.11 11.64
N CYS A 781 23.66 7.26 12.66
CA CYS A 781 24.68 6.24 12.98
C CYS A 781 24.55 5.06 12.01
N GLN A 782 25.47 4.94 11.06
CA GLN A 782 25.43 3.91 10.01
C GLN A 782 26.24 2.65 10.39
N LEU A 783 25.87 2.02 11.51
CA LEU A 783 26.45 0.73 11.94
C LEU A 783 25.58 -0.45 11.46
N PRO A 784 26.16 -1.64 11.18
CA PRO A 784 25.42 -2.79 10.66
C PRO A 784 24.31 -3.26 11.61
N GLN A 785 24.57 -3.22 12.92
CA GLN A 785 23.62 -3.60 13.96
C GLN A 785 23.19 -2.37 14.76
N LYS A 786 21.90 -2.04 14.67
CA LYS A 786 21.24 -0.93 15.37
C LYS A 786 20.10 -1.50 16.19
N ALA A 787 20.27 -1.59 17.51
CA ALA A 787 19.33 -2.28 18.38
C ALA A 787 18.73 -1.34 19.45
N ALA A 788 17.56 -1.70 19.97
CA ALA A 788 16.93 -1.04 21.10
C ALA A 788 17.61 -1.45 22.42
N GLY A 789 17.95 -0.48 23.28
CA GLY A 789 18.30 -0.77 24.68
C GLY A 789 17.06 -1.23 25.48
N PHE A 790 17.22 -1.58 26.76
CA PHE A 790 16.11 -2.12 27.54
C PHE A 790 14.97 -1.12 27.76
N LEU A 791 15.27 0.17 27.92
CA LEU A 791 14.25 1.20 28.09
C LEU A 791 13.46 1.35 26.79
N MET A 792 14.16 1.53 25.66
CA MET A 792 13.52 1.59 24.33
C MET A 792 12.71 0.32 24.03
N LYS A 793 13.27 -0.86 24.30
CA LYS A 793 12.60 -2.15 24.10
C LYS A 793 11.31 -2.22 24.91
N LYS A 794 11.34 -1.84 26.18
CA LYS A 794 10.15 -1.83 27.05
C LYS A 794 9.07 -0.90 26.49
N GLU A 795 9.43 0.31 26.07
CA GLU A 795 8.50 1.25 25.44
C GLU A 795 7.84 0.63 24.20
N LEU A 796 8.65 0.07 23.28
CA LEU A 796 8.16 -0.58 22.06
C LEU A 796 7.25 -1.77 22.36
N GLU A 797 7.60 -2.63 23.32
CA GLU A 797 6.81 -3.81 23.68
C GLU A 797 5.43 -3.43 24.25
N TYR A 798 5.36 -2.44 25.14
CA TYR A 798 4.08 -2.01 25.73
C TYR A 798 3.22 -1.25 24.73
N PHE A 799 3.80 -0.37 23.90
CA PHE A 799 3.03 0.30 22.84
C PHE A 799 2.61 -0.67 21.73
N ALA A 800 3.41 -1.68 21.38
CA ALA A 800 2.99 -2.75 20.46
C ALA A 800 1.79 -3.52 21.00
N LYS A 801 1.81 -3.88 22.30
CA LYS A 801 0.68 -4.52 22.98
C LYS A 801 -0.58 -3.66 22.96
N ALA A 802 -0.48 -2.33 22.93
CA ALA A 802 -1.65 -1.45 22.86
C ALA A 802 -2.11 -1.11 21.44
N LEU A 803 -1.18 -0.94 20.49
CA LEU A 803 -1.45 -0.37 19.17
C LEU A 803 -1.51 -1.41 18.03
N GLU A 804 -0.85 -2.55 18.17
CA GLU A 804 -0.84 -3.63 17.17
C GLU A 804 -1.87 -4.71 17.52
N ASN A 805 -1.75 -5.30 18.71
CA ASN A 805 -2.57 -6.43 19.15
C ASN A 805 -3.11 -6.25 20.60
N PRO A 806 -3.98 -5.25 20.85
CA PRO A 806 -4.53 -5.02 22.18
C PRO A 806 -5.43 -6.14 22.67
N GLN A 807 -5.26 -6.52 23.94
CA GLN A 807 -6.24 -7.34 24.63
C GLN A 807 -7.50 -6.52 24.86
N ARG A 808 -8.64 -7.02 24.37
CA ARG A 808 -9.92 -6.29 24.41
C ARG A 808 -10.79 -6.74 25.58
N PRO A 809 -11.61 -5.85 26.18
CA PRO A 809 -11.84 -4.45 25.78
C PRO A 809 -10.63 -3.52 25.99
N PHE A 810 -10.34 -2.68 24.99
CA PHE A 810 -9.27 -1.67 25.05
C PHE A 810 -9.87 -0.31 25.37
N VAL A 811 -9.42 0.31 26.46
CA VAL A 811 -9.91 1.62 26.93
C VAL A 811 -8.81 2.66 26.85
N ALA A 812 -9.13 3.81 26.27
CA ALA A 812 -8.28 5.00 26.35
C ALA A 812 -8.91 6.04 27.27
N ILE A 813 -8.14 6.58 28.21
CA ILE A 813 -8.52 7.67 29.10
C ILE A 813 -7.72 8.90 28.69
N LEU A 814 -8.39 9.94 28.23
CA LEU A 814 -7.78 11.16 27.71
C LEU A 814 -8.25 12.36 28.53
N GLY A 815 -7.31 13.06 29.14
CA GLY A 815 -7.57 14.26 29.93
C GLY A 815 -6.64 15.43 29.57
N GLY A 816 -6.76 16.54 30.29
CA GLY A 816 -5.97 17.76 30.07
C GLY A 816 -6.81 18.96 29.64
N ALA A 817 -6.13 20.05 29.25
CA ALA A 817 -6.76 21.36 29.13
C ALA A 817 -7.48 21.61 27.79
N LYS A 818 -6.94 21.15 26.66
CA LYS A 818 -7.39 21.51 25.31
C LYS A 818 -7.68 20.30 24.44
N VAL A 819 -8.67 20.42 23.56
CA VAL A 819 -9.04 19.38 22.59
C VAL A 819 -8.15 19.44 21.36
N SER A 820 -7.83 20.66 20.89
CA SER A 820 -7.01 20.94 19.71
C SER A 820 -5.66 20.22 19.72
N ASP A 821 -5.02 20.15 20.88
CA ASP A 821 -3.72 19.47 21.08
C ASP A 821 -3.83 17.93 20.98
N LYS A 822 -5.04 17.37 21.00
CA LYS A 822 -5.30 15.92 21.05
C LYS A 822 -6.21 15.41 19.93
N ILE A 823 -6.54 16.23 18.93
CA ILE A 823 -7.43 15.82 17.82
C ILE A 823 -6.86 14.60 17.11
N GLN A 824 -5.58 14.64 16.70
CA GLN A 824 -4.93 13.53 15.99
C GLN A 824 -4.87 12.26 16.85
N LEU A 825 -4.63 12.42 18.16
CA LEU A 825 -4.60 11.32 19.11
C LEU A 825 -5.98 10.65 19.23
N ILE A 826 -7.03 11.43 19.44
CA ILE A 826 -8.40 10.92 19.55
C ILE A 826 -8.78 10.24 18.23
N ASP A 827 -8.57 10.90 17.10
CA ASP A 827 -8.93 10.40 15.78
C ASP A 827 -8.27 9.03 15.48
N ASN A 828 -6.97 8.89 15.73
CA ASN A 828 -6.25 7.62 15.53
C ASN A 828 -6.69 6.52 16.52
N LEU A 829 -6.99 6.88 17.78
CA LEU A 829 -7.43 5.91 18.78
C LEU A 829 -8.85 5.40 18.53
N LEU A 830 -9.74 6.21 17.93
CA LEU A 830 -11.12 5.81 17.59
C LEU A 830 -11.18 4.62 16.62
N ASP A 831 -10.12 4.35 15.87
CA ASP A 831 -10.03 3.16 15.00
C ASP A 831 -9.57 1.90 15.77
N LYS A 832 -9.15 2.04 17.03
CA LYS A 832 -8.49 0.98 17.80
C LYS A 832 -9.21 0.63 19.10
N VAL A 833 -9.75 1.59 19.84
CA VAL A 833 -10.31 1.38 21.19
C VAL A 833 -11.74 0.85 21.16
N ASN A 834 -12.19 0.26 22.26
CA ASN A 834 -13.59 -0.10 22.50
C ASN A 834 -14.32 1.00 23.29
N THR A 835 -13.61 1.71 24.16
CA THR A 835 -14.14 2.80 24.98
C THR A 835 -13.12 3.92 25.05
N ILE A 836 -13.61 5.15 24.97
CA ILE A 836 -12.79 6.35 25.17
C ILE A 836 -13.43 7.20 26.26
N VAL A 837 -12.67 7.46 27.32
CA VAL A 837 -13.03 8.38 28.40
C VAL A 837 -12.39 9.71 28.08
N VAL A 838 -13.18 10.78 28.01
CA VAL A 838 -12.67 12.15 27.86
C VAL A 838 -12.98 12.92 29.15
N CYS A 839 -11.94 13.32 29.86
CA CYS A 839 -12.00 13.99 31.17
C CYS A 839 -11.17 15.29 31.20
N GLY A 840 -11.05 15.94 32.36
CA GLY A 840 -10.31 17.20 32.51
C GLY A 840 -10.96 18.39 31.78
N GLY A 841 -10.19 19.48 31.62
CA GLY A 841 -10.68 20.73 31.00
C GLY A 841 -11.21 20.57 29.57
N MET A 842 -10.67 19.61 28.81
CA MET A 842 -11.12 19.34 27.46
C MET A 842 -12.56 18.76 27.39
N ALA A 843 -13.05 18.13 28.46
CA ALA A 843 -14.41 17.59 28.51
C ALA A 843 -15.48 18.69 28.42
N PHE A 844 -15.23 19.90 28.92
CA PHE A 844 -16.17 21.01 28.83
C PHE A 844 -16.43 21.46 27.39
N THR A 845 -15.43 21.31 26.51
CA THR A 845 -15.60 21.59 25.08
C THR A 845 -16.53 20.55 24.44
N PHE A 846 -16.40 19.27 24.79
CA PHE A 846 -17.37 18.24 24.36
C PHE A 846 -18.76 18.56 24.90
N LYS A 847 -18.92 18.71 26.22
CA LYS A 847 -20.23 18.99 26.87
C LYS A 847 -20.95 20.20 26.31
N LYS A 848 -20.25 21.31 26.08
CA LYS A 848 -20.84 22.51 25.47
C LYS A 848 -21.24 22.27 24.01
N THR A 849 -20.42 21.55 23.23
CA THR A 849 -20.69 21.35 21.80
C THR A 849 -21.76 20.29 21.51
N ILE A 850 -21.81 19.19 22.27
CA ILE A 850 -22.74 18.08 22.01
C ILE A 850 -24.01 18.09 22.86
N GLU A 851 -23.93 18.60 24.09
CA GLU A 851 -25.04 18.60 25.06
C GLU A 851 -25.56 20.01 25.35
N ASN A 852 -24.95 21.05 24.78
CA ASN A 852 -25.27 22.46 25.02
C ASN A 852 -25.27 22.84 26.51
N MET A 853 -24.42 22.17 27.31
CA MET A 853 -24.29 22.40 28.74
C MET A 853 -23.73 23.81 29.02
N LYS A 854 -24.26 24.50 30.04
CA LYS A 854 -23.65 25.72 30.57
C LYS A 854 -22.36 25.36 31.31
N ILE A 855 -21.25 26.00 30.96
CA ILE A 855 -19.92 25.69 31.52
C ILE A 855 -19.30 26.84 32.34
N GLY A 856 -20.03 27.93 32.57
CA GLY A 856 -19.49 29.13 33.23
C GLY A 856 -18.19 29.61 32.56
N ASN A 857 -17.16 29.82 33.37
CA ASN A 857 -15.80 30.22 32.98
C ASN A 857 -14.84 29.03 32.75
N SER A 858 -15.36 27.80 32.63
CA SER A 858 -14.54 26.62 32.36
C SER A 858 -13.86 26.72 31.00
N LEU A 859 -12.74 25.99 30.83
CA LEU A 859 -11.96 26.01 29.60
C LEU A 859 -12.80 25.59 28.39
N PHE A 860 -12.86 26.47 27.38
CA PHE A 860 -13.50 26.19 26.11
C PHE A 860 -12.51 26.39 24.97
N ASP A 861 -12.26 25.33 24.21
CA ASP A 861 -11.37 25.35 23.07
C ASP A 861 -12.19 25.53 21.78
N GLU A 862 -12.29 26.77 21.30
CA GLU A 862 -13.05 27.09 20.09
C GLU A 862 -12.53 26.39 18.84
N ALA A 863 -11.21 26.18 18.73
CA ALA A 863 -10.61 25.49 17.60
C ALA A 863 -10.96 23.98 17.65
N GLY A 864 -10.84 23.38 18.84
CA GLY A 864 -11.22 21.99 19.08
C GLY A 864 -12.72 21.72 18.88
N ALA A 865 -13.58 22.64 19.33
CA ALA A 865 -15.04 22.53 19.24
C ALA A 865 -15.54 22.25 17.81
N LYS A 866 -14.88 22.82 16.79
CA LYS A 866 -15.21 22.60 15.38
C LYS A 866 -15.06 21.14 14.93
N THR A 867 -14.18 20.38 15.60
CA THR A 867 -13.88 18.98 15.24
C THR A 867 -14.65 17.95 16.08
N VAL A 868 -15.17 18.36 17.24
CA VAL A 868 -15.92 17.48 18.15
C VAL A 868 -17.06 16.72 17.46
N PRO A 869 -17.92 17.33 16.61
CA PRO A 869 -18.99 16.60 15.92
C PRO A 869 -18.46 15.46 15.05
N ALA A 870 -17.38 15.69 14.31
CA ALA A 870 -16.78 14.68 13.45
C ALA A 870 -16.16 13.52 14.27
N LEU A 871 -15.51 13.82 15.39
CA LEU A 871 -14.96 12.80 16.29
C LEU A 871 -16.06 11.92 16.90
N VAL A 872 -17.20 12.51 17.28
CA VAL A 872 -18.34 11.77 17.83
C VAL A 872 -19.00 10.89 16.77
N GLU A 873 -19.17 11.38 15.55
CA GLU A 873 -19.69 10.57 14.43
C GLU A 873 -18.74 9.42 14.08
N LYS A 874 -17.42 9.65 14.09
CA LYS A 874 -16.43 8.58 13.91
C LYS A 874 -16.51 7.54 15.04
N ALA A 875 -16.65 7.98 16.29
CA ALA A 875 -16.83 7.09 17.44
C ALA A 875 -18.08 6.19 17.28
N LYS A 876 -19.22 6.75 16.87
CA LYS A 876 -20.44 5.99 16.57
C LYS A 876 -20.22 5.00 15.43
N LYS A 877 -19.62 5.45 14.33
CA LYS A 877 -19.33 4.61 13.16
C LYS A 877 -18.46 3.40 13.51
N ASN A 878 -17.48 3.60 14.39
CA ASN A 878 -16.56 2.55 14.82
C ASN A 878 -17.06 1.77 16.06
N ASN A 879 -18.29 2.02 16.51
CA ASN A 879 -18.90 1.39 17.68
C ASN A 879 -18.06 1.55 18.97
N VAL A 880 -17.49 2.74 19.16
CA VAL A 880 -16.70 3.13 20.34
C VAL A 880 -17.61 3.78 21.38
N LYS A 881 -17.60 3.28 22.62
CA LYS A 881 -18.31 3.89 23.76
C LYS A 881 -17.58 5.17 24.20
N LEU A 882 -18.20 6.33 24.00
CA LEU A 882 -17.69 7.61 24.50
C LEU A 882 -18.22 7.88 25.91
N VAL A 883 -17.32 8.07 26.88
CA VAL A 883 -17.64 8.35 28.29
C VAL A 883 -17.16 9.76 28.64
N LEU A 884 -18.09 10.61 29.09
CA LEU A 884 -17.83 11.98 29.54
C LEU A 884 -18.17 12.12 31.03
N PRO A 885 -17.57 13.06 31.77
CA PRO A 885 -18.00 13.38 33.14
C PRO A 885 -19.49 13.78 33.15
N THR A 886 -20.19 13.53 34.25
CA THR A 886 -21.60 13.90 34.45
C THR A 886 -21.82 14.90 35.60
N ASP A 887 -20.76 15.13 36.37
CA ASP A 887 -20.71 15.98 37.55
C ASP A 887 -19.28 16.53 37.74
N PHE A 888 -19.19 17.70 38.38
CA PHE A 888 -17.99 18.53 38.39
C PHE A 888 -17.77 19.19 39.75
N ILE A 889 -16.52 19.21 40.20
CA ILE A 889 -16.09 20.09 41.30
C ILE A 889 -15.78 21.45 40.69
N THR A 890 -16.48 22.49 41.15
CA THR A 890 -16.37 23.84 40.62
C THR A 890 -15.64 24.78 41.57
N ALA A 891 -15.11 25.88 41.04
CA ALA A 891 -14.46 26.93 41.80
C ALA A 891 -14.84 28.32 41.30
N ASP A 892 -14.82 29.31 42.20
CA ASP A 892 -15.07 30.73 41.87
C ASP A 892 -13.87 31.43 41.20
N LYS A 893 -12.66 30.85 41.31
CA LYS A 893 -11.44 31.29 40.63
C LYS A 893 -10.45 30.14 40.42
N PHE A 894 -9.51 30.29 39.49
CA PHE A 894 -8.43 29.33 39.26
C PHE A 894 -7.31 29.53 40.31
N ASP A 895 -7.50 29.00 41.51
CA ASP A 895 -6.58 29.17 42.64
C ASP A 895 -6.69 27.97 43.58
N LYS A 896 -5.56 27.54 44.18
CA LYS A 896 -5.54 26.47 45.18
C LYS A 896 -6.44 26.77 46.40
N ASP A 897 -6.65 28.06 46.70
CA ASP A 897 -7.40 28.54 47.86
C ASP A 897 -8.83 28.98 47.51
N ALA A 898 -9.31 28.74 46.27
CA ALA A 898 -10.64 29.12 45.81
C ALA A 898 -11.80 28.51 46.65
N ASN A 899 -12.97 29.16 46.61
CA ASN A 899 -14.19 28.58 47.16
C ASN A 899 -14.65 27.46 46.22
N THR A 900 -14.97 26.30 46.77
CA THR A 900 -15.37 25.12 46.00
C THR A 900 -16.89 24.96 45.98
N GLY A 901 -17.39 24.41 44.88
CA GLY A 901 -18.79 24.09 44.67
C GLY A 901 -18.93 22.78 43.92
N TYR A 902 -20.16 22.46 43.53
CA TYR A 902 -20.51 21.24 42.82
C TYR A 902 -21.57 21.55 41.77
N ALA A 903 -21.49 20.90 40.62
CA ALA A 903 -22.49 21.01 39.56
C ALA A 903 -22.66 19.68 38.82
N THR A 904 -23.87 19.42 38.34
CA THR A 904 -24.19 18.30 37.45
C THR A 904 -24.42 18.75 36.01
N ASP A 905 -24.46 17.82 35.04
CA ASP A 905 -24.82 18.12 33.65
C ASP A 905 -26.16 18.86 33.52
N ALA A 906 -27.15 18.45 34.32
CA ALA A 906 -28.50 19.01 34.26
C ALA A 906 -28.58 20.44 34.82
N GLU A 907 -27.80 20.74 35.85
CA GLU A 907 -27.73 22.07 36.46
C GLU A 907 -26.87 23.03 35.64
N GLY A 908 -25.80 22.51 35.02
CA GLY A 908 -24.76 23.31 34.40
C GLY A 908 -23.90 24.04 35.44
N ILE A 909 -22.78 24.59 34.99
CA ILE A 909 -21.88 25.39 35.82
C ILE A 909 -22.34 26.86 35.82
N PRO A 910 -22.54 27.49 36.99
CA PRO A 910 -22.95 28.89 37.09
C PRO A 910 -21.96 29.88 36.47
N ASP A 911 -22.46 31.03 36.03
CA ASP A 911 -21.63 32.13 35.55
C ASP A 911 -20.67 32.61 36.65
N GLY A 912 -19.43 32.92 36.28
CA GLY A 912 -18.35 33.25 37.23
C GLY A 912 -17.60 32.04 37.79
N TRP A 913 -18.20 30.84 37.79
CA TRP A 913 -17.59 29.61 38.28
C TRP A 913 -16.98 28.78 37.13
N MET A 914 -16.02 27.90 37.47
CA MET A 914 -15.36 27.01 36.51
C MET A 914 -15.18 25.61 37.10
N GLY A 915 -15.32 24.57 36.28
CA GLY A 915 -15.06 23.18 36.67
C GLY A 915 -13.57 22.86 36.62
N LEU A 916 -13.02 22.33 37.72
CA LEU A 916 -11.59 22.07 37.87
C LEU A 916 -11.26 20.60 38.18
N ASP A 917 -12.24 19.78 38.55
CA ASP A 917 -12.11 18.33 38.70
C ASP A 917 -13.45 17.64 38.42
N CYS A 918 -13.42 16.32 38.22
CA CYS A 918 -14.65 15.53 38.06
C CYS A 918 -15.27 15.16 39.41
N GLY A 919 -16.60 15.05 39.45
CA GLY A 919 -17.34 14.63 40.65
C GLY A 919 -17.37 13.12 40.85
N GLU A 920 -18.00 12.68 41.94
CA GLU A 920 -18.03 11.28 42.35
C GLU A 920 -18.75 10.36 41.35
N GLN A 921 -19.78 10.84 40.65
CA GLN A 921 -20.49 10.03 39.65
C GLN A 921 -19.64 9.81 38.41
N SER A 922 -18.89 10.82 37.98
CA SER A 922 -17.92 10.72 36.89
C SER A 922 -16.81 9.71 37.22
N VAL A 923 -16.30 9.74 38.47
CA VAL A 923 -15.31 8.75 38.94
C VAL A 923 -15.86 7.32 38.86
N LYS A 924 -17.15 7.11 39.17
CA LYS A 924 -17.79 5.78 39.02
C LYS A 924 -17.82 5.34 37.57
N LEU A 925 -18.22 6.22 36.64
CA LEU A 925 -18.23 5.93 35.20
C LEU A 925 -16.83 5.58 34.68
N TYR A 926 -15.81 6.31 35.13
CA TYR A 926 -14.41 6.02 34.75
C TYR A 926 -13.97 4.67 35.32
N SER A 927 -14.40 4.36 36.54
CA SER A 927 -14.09 3.10 37.22
C SER A 927 -14.73 1.90 36.53
N GLU A 928 -15.98 2.02 36.08
CA GLU A 928 -16.67 1.00 35.29
C GLU A 928 -15.96 0.74 33.96
N ALA A 929 -15.57 1.79 33.24
CA ALA A 929 -14.80 1.66 32.00
C ALA A 929 -13.46 0.94 32.25
N ILE A 930 -12.75 1.26 33.34
CA ILE A 930 -11.52 0.58 33.76
C ILE A 930 -11.76 -0.88 34.14
N ASP A 931 -12.89 -1.19 34.79
CA ASP A 931 -13.25 -2.55 35.20
C ASP A 931 -13.55 -3.48 34.03
N GLU A 932 -14.21 -2.97 32.99
CA GLU A 932 -14.48 -3.70 31.75
C GLU A 932 -13.20 -3.95 30.92
N ALA A 933 -12.16 -3.12 31.09
CA ALA A 933 -10.96 -3.16 30.27
C ALA A 933 -10.05 -4.37 30.53
N LYS A 934 -9.36 -4.82 29.47
CA LYS A 934 -8.17 -5.70 29.54
C LYS A 934 -6.88 -4.93 29.26
N THR A 935 -6.96 -3.90 28.41
CA THR A 935 -5.87 -2.95 28.14
C THR A 935 -6.36 -1.54 28.41
N ILE A 936 -5.57 -0.74 29.12
CA ILE A 936 -5.87 0.65 29.48
C ILE A 936 -4.70 1.52 29.07
N LEU A 937 -4.98 2.56 28.28
CA LEU A 937 -4.04 3.61 27.95
C LEU A 937 -4.53 4.92 28.56
N TRP A 938 -3.75 5.52 29.46
CA TRP A 938 -4.11 6.78 30.11
C TRP A 938 -3.15 7.91 29.76
N ASN A 939 -3.68 8.98 29.18
CA ASN A 939 -2.96 10.18 28.76
C ASN A 939 -3.74 11.47 29.12
N GLY A 940 -3.43 12.02 30.29
CA GLY A 940 -3.92 13.30 30.81
C GLY A 940 -4.77 13.15 32.10
N PRO A 941 -4.55 14.01 33.12
CA PRO A 941 -5.29 13.94 34.39
C PRO A 941 -6.77 14.29 34.23
N ALA A 942 -7.59 13.87 35.21
CA ALA A 942 -9.03 14.10 35.21
C ALA A 942 -9.44 15.49 35.74
N GLY A 943 -8.50 16.19 36.39
CA GLY A 943 -8.67 17.53 36.97
C GLY A 943 -7.32 18.20 37.26
N VAL A 944 -7.35 19.37 37.90
CA VAL A 944 -6.19 20.20 38.27
C VAL A 944 -5.51 19.62 39.52
N PHE A 945 -4.87 18.46 39.35
CA PHE A 945 -4.30 17.64 40.43
C PHE A 945 -3.16 18.30 41.22
N GLU A 946 -2.62 19.41 40.71
CA GLU A 946 -1.64 20.26 41.37
C GLU A 946 -2.23 20.92 42.62
N PHE A 947 -3.53 21.18 42.63
CA PHE A 947 -4.26 21.77 43.75
C PHE A 947 -5.03 20.68 44.51
N GLU A 948 -4.78 20.56 45.82
CA GLU A 948 -5.35 19.47 46.62
C GLU A 948 -6.89 19.41 46.58
N LYS A 949 -7.55 20.57 46.54
CA LYS A 949 -9.01 20.68 46.41
C LYS A 949 -9.59 20.11 45.11
N PHE A 950 -8.76 19.94 44.07
CA PHE A 950 -9.15 19.53 42.71
C PHE A 950 -8.35 18.32 42.21
N ALA A 951 -7.84 17.52 43.14
CA ALA A 951 -7.03 16.34 42.85
C ALA A 951 -7.75 15.00 43.10
N SER A 952 -8.94 15.02 43.69
CA SER A 952 -9.64 13.82 44.15
C SER A 952 -10.08 12.92 43.00
N GLY A 953 -10.62 13.49 41.91
CA GLY A 953 -11.04 12.76 40.72
C GLY A 953 -9.86 12.09 40.01
N THR A 954 -8.74 12.81 39.88
CA THR A 954 -7.50 12.27 39.33
C THR A 954 -6.92 11.15 40.21
N LYS A 955 -6.94 11.33 41.53
CA LYS A 955 -6.44 10.33 42.49
C LYS A 955 -7.30 9.06 42.47
N ALA A 956 -8.62 9.19 42.49
CA ALA A 956 -9.53 8.04 42.45
C ALA A 956 -9.39 7.24 41.13
N THR A 957 -9.25 7.94 40.00
CA THR A 957 -8.98 7.31 38.70
C THR A 957 -7.65 6.56 38.69
N LEU A 958 -6.60 7.14 39.30
CA LEU A 958 -5.30 6.48 39.46
C LEU A 958 -5.38 5.24 40.34
N ASP A 959 -6.05 5.30 41.49
CA ASP A 959 -6.19 4.17 42.40
C ASP A 959 -6.88 3.00 41.70
N LYS A 960 -7.88 3.30 40.87
CA LYS A 960 -8.56 2.29 40.06
C LYS A 960 -7.67 1.71 38.96
N ALA A 961 -6.89 2.54 38.27
CA ALA A 961 -5.91 2.08 37.29
C ALA A 961 -4.82 1.20 37.91
N VAL A 962 -4.35 1.53 39.12
CA VAL A 962 -3.40 0.71 39.88
C VAL A 962 -4.02 -0.64 40.26
N ALA A 963 -5.23 -0.65 40.81
CA ALA A 963 -5.94 -1.89 41.13
C ALA A 963 -6.12 -2.78 39.88
N ALA A 964 -6.46 -2.17 38.74
CA ALA A 964 -6.55 -2.86 37.45
C ALA A 964 -5.22 -3.51 37.06
N ALA A 965 -4.11 -2.78 37.12
CA ALA A 965 -2.78 -3.32 36.83
C ALA A 965 -2.43 -4.49 37.75
N GLN A 966 -2.69 -4.36 39.05
CA GLN A 966 -2.43 -5.40 40.05
C GLN A 966 -3.32 -6.64 39.88
N SER A 967 -4.49 -6.51 39.25
CA SER A 967 -5.35 -7.63 38.87
C SER A 967 -4.94 -8.35 37.58
N GLY A 968 -3.81 -7.96 36.96
CA GLY A 968 -3.27 -8.58 35.75
C GLY A 968 -3.71 -7.94 34.43
N LYS A 969 -4.37 -6.76 34.48
CA LYS A 969 -4.68 -5.97 33.27
C LYS A 969 -3.45 -5.17 32.83
N ILE A 970 -3.38 -4.84 31.55
CA ILE A 970 -2.30 -4.01 31.01
C ILE A 970 -2.69 -2.54 31.19
N VAL A 971 -1.90 -1.76 31.93
CA VAL A 971 -2.12 -0.34 32.18
C VAL A 971 -0.88 0.46 31.77
N ILE A 972 -1.04 1.32 30.77
CA ILE A 972 0.02 2.13 30.19
C ILE A 972 -0.29 3.62 30.46
N ILE A 973 0.63 4.30 31.13
CA ILE A 973 0.60 5.76 31.29
C ILE A 973 1.44 6.39 30.19
N GLY A 974 0.83 7.23 29.35
CA GLY A 974 1.46 7.74 28.13
C GLY A 974 1.78 9.24 28.10
N GLY A 975 1.45 10.00 29.14
CA GLY A 975 1.56 11.48 29.15
C GLY A 975 2.37 12.03 30.31
N GLY A 976 3.06 13.16 30.12
CA GLY A 976 3.94 13.77 31.13
C GLY A 976 3.23 14.13 32.44
N ASP A 977 2.05 14.75 32.35
CA ASP A 977 1.27 15.12 33.54
C ASP A 977 0.76 13.89 34.29
N THR A 978 0.33 12.85 33.57
CA THR A 978 -0.14 11.59 34.18
C THR A 978 1.02 10.77 34.78
N ALA A 979 2.22 10.83 34.19
CA ALA A 979 3.42 10.27 34.80
C ALA A 979 3.77 11.04 36.10
N THR A 980 3.63 12.37 36.09
CA THR A 980 3.82 13.21 37.29
C THR A 980 2.81 12.87 38.39
N VAL A 981 1.55 12.56 38.02
CA VAL A 981 0.54 12.03 38.95
C VAL A 981 1.01 10.71 39.57
N ALA A 982 1.46 9.74 38.76
CA ALA A 982 1.94 8.45 39.27
C ALA A 982 3.15 8.61 40.22
N ALA A 983 4.08 9.50 39.89
CA ALA A 983 5.24 9.83 40.72
C ALA A 983 4.85 10.54 42.03
N LYS A 984 3.95 11.54 41.97
CA LYS A 984 3.45 12.29 43.14
C LYS A 984 2.85 11.35 44.19
N TYR A 985 2.18 10.28 43.76
CA TYR A 985 1.56 9.29 44.65
C TYR A 985 2.41 8.02 44.88
N GLY A 986 3.63 7.95 44.31
CA GLY A 986 4.54 6.82 44.51
C GLY A 986 3.98 5.46 44.06
N VAL A 987 3.36 5.41 42.88
CA VAL A 987 2.74 4.19 42.33
C VAL A 987 3.27 3.77 40.96
N GLU A 988 4.38 4.36 40.50
CA GLU A 988 4.98 4.07 39.18
C GLU A 988 5.31 2.58 39.00
N ASP A 989 5.77 1.92 40.07
CA ASP A 989 6.11 0.50 40.13
C ASP A 989 4.89 -0.44 40.18
N LYS A 990 3.70 0.10 40.49
CA LYS A 990 2.44 -0.66 40.57
C LYS A 990 1.67 -0.69 39.25
N LEU A 991 2.09 0.09 38.26
CA LEU A 991 1.50 0.16 36.94
C LEU A 991 2.28 -0.74 35.96
N SER A 992 1.63 -1.20 34.89
CA SER A 992 2.31 -2.10 33.94
C SER A 992 3.44 -1.39 33.19
N HIS A 993 3.19 -0.14 32.76
CA HIS A 993 4.21 0.69 32.14
C HIS A 993 3.90 2.18 32.33
N VAL A 994 4.89 2.94 32.78
CA VAL A 994 4.87 4.41 32.80
C VAL A 994 5.86 4.89 31.75
N SER A 995 5.34 5.43 30.65
CA SER A 995 6.17 5.90 29.56
C SER A 995 6.99 7.13 29.98
N THR A 996 8.25 7.10 29.59
CA THR A 996 9.20 8.21 29.73
C THR A 996 9.34 9.03 28.43
N GLY A 997 8.63 8.61 27.37
CA GLY A 997 8.78 9.15 26.02
C GLY A 997 8.19 10.55 25.79
N GLY A 998 7.29 11.02 26.65
CA GLY A 998 6.64 12.33 26.52
C GLY A 998 6.07 12.55 25.11
N GLY A 999 6.65 13.52 24.38
CA GLY A 999 6.25 13.81 22.99
C GLY A 999 6.42 12.65 22.01
N ALA A 1000 7.39 11.76 22.22
CA ALA A 1000 7.55 10.57 21.38
C ALA A 1000 6.39 9.58 21.54
N SER A 1001 5.91 9.41 22.77
CA SER A 1001 4.71 8.59 23.02
C SER A 1001 3.47 9.21 22.41
N LEU A 1002 3.32 10.53 22.52
CA LEU A 1002 2.18 11.23 21.93
C LEU A 1002 2.16 11.05 20.41
N GLU A 1003 3.26 11.34 19.72
CA GLU A 1003 3.34 11.17 18.25
C GLU A 1003 3.12 9.71 17.82
N LEU A 1004 3.63 8.74 18.58
CA LEU A 1004 3.37 7.33 18.33
C LEU A 1004 1.89 6.97 18.47
N LEU A 1005 1.24 7.48 19.52
CA LEU A 1005 -0.19 7.29 19.77
C LEU A 1005 -1.08 8.05 18.75
N GLU A 1006 -0.57 9.10 18.12
CA GLU A 1006 -1.19 9.79 16.97
C GLU A 1006 -1.02 9.00 15.65
N GLY A 1007 -0.25 7.91 15.66
CA GLY A 1007 -0.03 7.07 14.47
C GLY A 1007 1.15 7.52 13.60
N LYS A 1008 2.00 8.43 14.09
CA LYS A 1008 3.20 8.88 13.35
C LYS A 1008 4.32 7.84 13.46
N ALA A 1009 5.11 7.77 12.39
CA ALA A 1009 6.37 7.05 12.38
C ALA A 1009 7.40 7.77 13.27
N LEU A 1010 8.09 7.04 14.15
CA LEU A 1010 9.19 7.58 14.95
C LEU A 1010 10.52 7.34 14.22
N PRO A 1011 11.21 8.37 13.67
CA PRO A 1011 12.44 8.19 12.90
C PRO A 1011 13.52 7.37 13.61
N GLY A 1012 13.71 7.57 14.90
CA GLY A 1012 14.68 6.81 15.71
C GLY A 1012 14.32 5.35 15.95
N VAL A 1013 13.04 4.97 15.79
CA VAL A 1013 12.58 3.56 15.81
C VAL A 1013 12.68 2.96 14.41
N VAL A 1014 12.34 3.71 13.36
CA VAL A 1014 12.52 3.31 11.95
C VAL A 1014 13.97 2.90 11.70
N ALA A 1015 14.92 3.70 12.23
CA ALA A 1015 16.35 3.51 12.03
C ALA A 1015 16.90 2.20 12.65
N LEU A 1016 16.18 1.56 13.57
CA LEU A 1016 16.59 0.29 14.19
C LEU A 1016 16.44 -0.88 13.20
N SER A 1017 17.39 -1.81 13.28
CA SER A 1017 17.38 -3.07 12.54
C SER A 1017 16.21 -3.96 12.98
N SER A 1018 15.75 -4.84 12.08
CA SER A 1018 14.71 -5.83 12.40
C SER A 1018 15.33 -7.12 12.98
N LYS A 1019 14.54 -7.95 13.68
CA LYS A 1019 14.95 -9.24 14.27
C LYS A 1019 15.14 -10.38 13.26
#